data_AF-A0A1A8QD04-F1
#
_entry.id   AF-A0A1A8QD04-F1
#
_cell.length_a   1.000
_cell.length_b   1.000
_cell.length_c   1.000
_cell.angle_alpha   90.00
_cell.angle_beta   90.00
_cell.angle_gamma   90.00
#
_symmetry.space_group_name_H-M   'P 1'
#
loop_
_entity.id
_entity.type
_entity.pdbx_description
1 polymer ?
#
loop_
_entity_poly.entity_id
_entity_poly.type
_entity_poly.pdbx_seq_one_letter_code
_entity_poly.pdbx_strand_id
1 'polypeptide(L)'
;MPLQGVCWFLCCRQGFSLLGRDYGEKEEEESFELRNKEDLTPNGRTPAEVTVSQPTCTANGTNGHTISQSPVKMKKQITEENEMGLEEEPELLVKGWLLREVRGSWIKHRRYWFVLSQDSLDYYSGPEKGARRLGTLVLTSLCSVIWPDKQTYKETGYWSITVYGRKHCYRLYTKHFNEAVHWACAIQKIIDTKSPVETPTQLLIRDIEENKFNPEVVEHIYQHNPILKYTQGPLYAPLLPFPYGSLEHTYHNGKGYGSVREEAVKLFNCLQQLELVREPVPIIQGVLQTCLDLRPLRDEVYCQLVKQTSHTPSPYTAAHLRYWQLLTCMSCTFLPGPNMLKYLRFHLKRIQSQSPESEMDNYASFISEALEKTKCRECVPSWDEIQMLMNRQEMLCTVHYPGPGSCQLYISSHTTANEVVRRMQEKLGLQDSKNTFALYEQNALWEQPVSGSALIADVLTSLTTKEAESTSQWKLCFKLYCLLDADSISVDSIEYFFLFEQCHEMVVRGQLPACEEDLQALAALRLQSLMGDFSMHVPCPPLDELFPGHMLETRVLVSLSAAQAMPPCQVATQSCPTTQRFPTGLLAGTLWSHTATAVQKQKVELDKRLRSRLKEESSSVMTSILERWKGLAGYSRRDSMAAYLTIARQWSGFGCTLYEVDFYISSTGSFSQKLWLGVAASSVSLYKQGESEALESFPYGQICSYSVSDSNTFRITAGDRDLMFETTKLTEIIQLMNAYFSAIHCQRGKGEDPDFTITDTTEVGFRQLVPTPTPTLLELPSHPV
;
A
#
# COMPACT_ATOMS: atom_id res chain seq x y z
N MET A 1 -24.71 -11.04 -12.06
CA MET A 1 -23.47 -10.33 -11.69
C MET A 1 -23.14 -10.71 -10.26
N PRO A 2 -22.20 -11.65 -10.00
CA PRO A 2 -21.91 -12.07 -8.63
C PRO A 2 -20.73 -11.27 -8.02
N LEU A 3 -20.78 -11.14 -6.71
CA LEU A 3 -19.98 -10.26 -5.85
C LEU A 3 -18.47 -10.47 -5.97
N GLN A 4 -17.73 -9.39 -6.28
CA GLN A 4 -16.28 -9.38 -6.48
C GLN A 4 -15.44 -9.58 -5.20
N GLY A 5 -15.96 -9.24 -4.02
CA GLY A 5 -15.20 -9.37 -2.75
C GLY A 5 -14.99 -10.80 -2.26
N VAL A 6 -15.90 -11.73 -2.58
CA VAL A 6 -15.77 -13.14 -2.16
C VAL A 6 -14.90 -13.94 -3.15
N CYS A 7 -14.73 -13.46 -4.39
CA CYS A 7 -13.76 -14.07 -5.31
C CYS A 7 -12.32 -13.72 -5.01
N TRP A 8 -12.00 -12.74 -4.16
CA TRP A 8 -10.60 -12.52 -3.76
C TRP A 8 -10.02 -13.74 -3.02
N PHE A 9 -10.77 -14.29 -2.06
CA PHE A 9 -10.40 -15.53 -1.37
C PHE A 9 -10.76 -16.79 -2.18
N LEU A 10 -11.86 -16.79 -2.94
CA LEU A 10 -12.26 -17.97 -3.73
C LEU A 10 -11.49 -18.12 -5.04
N CYS A 11 -11.03 -17.08 -5.73
CA CYS A 11 -10.29 -17.19 -6.99
C CYS A 11 -8.84 -17.68 -6.72
N CYS A 12 -8.18 -17.19 -5.65
CA CYS A 12 -6.91 -17.75 -5.15
C CYS A 12 -7.06 -19.17 -4.61
N ARG A 13 -8.27 -19.62 -4.25
CA ARG A 13 -8.53 -21.01 -3.86
C ARG A 13 -9.13 -21.86 -4.97
N GLN A 14 -9.81 -21.33 -5.99
CA GLN A 14 -10.49 -22.05 -7.07
C GLN A 14 -9.54 -22.33 -8.23
N GLY A 15 -8.59 -21.42 -8.52
CA GLY A 15 -7.45 -21.76 -9.37
C GLY A 15 -6.62 -22.91 -8.78
N PHE A 16 -6.55 -23.00 -7.45
CA PHE A 16 -5.79 -24.03 -6.74
C PHE A 16 -6.63 -25.24 -6.26
N SER A 17 -7.96 -25.14 -6.18
CA SER A 17 -8.86 -26.25 -5.77
C SER A 17 -9.38 -27.06 -6.95
N LEU A 18 -9.20 -26.58 -8.18
CA LEU A 18 -9.35 -27.40 -9.39
C LEU A 18 -8.17 -28.37 -9.60
N LEU A 19 -7.11 -28.26 -8.79
CA LEU A 19 -5.91 -29.10 -8.84
C LEU A 19 -5.88 -30.19 -7.76
N GLY A 20 -7.05 -30.61 -7.27
CA GLY A 20 -7.17 -31.79 -6.41
C GLY A 20 -6.75 -33.07 -7.13
N ARG A 21 -5.45 -33.36 -7.12
CA ARG A 21 -4.96 -34.74 -7.08
C ARG A 21 -4.41 -34.96 -5.68
N ASP A 22 -5.02 -35.92 -4.99
CA ASP A 22 -4.46 -36.53 -3.79
C ASP A 22 -3.02 -36.96 -4.08
N TYR A 23 -2.05 -36.30 -3.45
CA TYR A 23 -0.67 -36.79 -3.44
C TYR A 23 -0.59 -37.94 -2.44
N GLY A 24 -0.75 -39.15 -2.98
CA GLY A 24 -0.33 -40.38 -2.33
C GLY A 24 1.20 -40.48 -2.36
N GLU A 25 1.76 -40.78 -1.17
CA GLU A 25 3.13 -41.21 -0.85
C GLU A 25 4.32 -40.34 -1.30
N LYS A 26 5.19 -40.05 -0.33
CA LYS A 26 6.44 -39.29 -0.46
C LYS A 26 7.41 -39.98 -1.42
N GLU A 27 7.56 -39.45 -2.62
CA GLU A 27 8.76 -39.69 -3.43
C GLU A 27 9.87 -38.70 -3.03
N GLU A 28 11.10 -39.20 -2.95
CA GLU A 28 12.26 -38.47 -2.44
C GLU A 28 12.67 -37.32 -3.37
N GLU A 29 12.77 -36.10 -2.82
CA GLU A 29 13.38 -34.95 -3.50
C GLU A 29 14.84 -35.26 -3.90
N GLU A 30 15.08 -35.52 -5.20
CA GLU A 30 16.38 -35.39 -5.82
C GLU A 30 16.70 -33.90 -6.02
N SER A 31 17.86 -33.45 -5.56
CA SER A 31 18.24 -32.04 -5.57
C SER A 31 19.23 -31.69 -6.66
N PHE A 32 19.13 -30.45 -7.10
CA PHE A 32 20.06 -29.78 -8.00
C PHE A 32 21.19 -29.02 -7.28
N GLU A 33 21.36 -29.09 -5.95
CA GLU A 33 22.43 -28.34 -5.25
C GLU A 33 23.76 -29.12 -5.26
N LEU A 34 24.82 -28.52 -5.81
CA LEU A 34 26.18 -29.07 -5.73
C LEU A 34 26.74 -28.88 -4.30
N ARG A 35 27.25 -29.96 -3.70
CA ARG A 35 28.06 -29.89 -2.47
C ARG A 35 29.41 -29.24 -2.76
N ASN A 36 29.92 -28.50 -1.77
CA ASN A 36 31.26 -27.88 -1.82
C ASN A 36 32.34 -28.92 -2.17
N LYS A 37 33.19 -28.54 -3.13
CA LYS A 37 34.39 -29.26 -3.57
C LYS A 37 35.53 -29.02 -2.59
N GLU A 38 35.82 -29.99 -1.74
CA GLU A 38 37.17 -30.21 -1.22
C GLU A 38 37.59 -31.59 -1.70
N ASP A 39 38.10 -31.66 -2.93
CA ASP A 39 38.93 -32.74 -3.49
C ASP A 39 39.13 -32.49 -4.99
N LEU A 40 40.04 -31.57 -5.36
CA LEU A 40 40.62 -31.56 -6.70
C LEU A 40 42.10 -31.22 -6.62
N THR A 41 42.92 -32.18 -7.06
CA THR A 41 44.35 -32.05 -7.32
C THR A 41 44.64 -31.02 -8.42
N PRO A 42 45.86 -30.47 -8.49
CA PRO A 42 46.16 -29.36 -9.38
C PRO A 42 46.44 -29.88 -10.79
N ASN A 43 45.56 -29.58 -11.76
CA ASN A 43 45.94 -29.23 -13.14
C ASN A 43 44.71 -28.84 -13.99
N GLY A 44 44.78 -27.66 -14.61
CA GLY A 44 44.07 -27.27 -15.85
C GLY A 44 42.53 -27.20 -15.82
N ARG A 45 41.96 -25.98 -15.83
CA ARG A 45 40.52 -25.73 -16.00
C ARG A 45 40.09 -25.96 -17.47
N THR A 46 39.20 -26.91 -17.70
CA THR A 46 38.29 -27.00 -18.87
C THR A 46 36.85 -26.66 -18.43
N PRO A 47 35.93 -26.28 -19.35
CA PRO A 47 34.57 -25.90 -18.98
C PRO A 47 33.86 -27.07 -18.30
N ALA A 48 33.23 -26.81 -17.15
CA ALA A 48 32.54 -27.82 -16.37
C ALA A 48 31.31 -28.35 -17.12
N GLU A 49 31.40 -29.58 -17.62
CA GLU A 49 30.26 -30.33 -18.12
C GLU A 49 29.44 -30.81 -16.90
N VAL A 50 28.26 -30.24 -16.68
CA VAL A 50 27.33 -30.67 -15.62
C VAL A 50 26.29 -31.59 -16.25
N THR A 51 26.59 -32.89 -16.32
CA THR A 51 25.63 -33.88 -16.83
C THR A 51 24.57 -34.17 -15.76
N VAL A 52 23.33 -33.70 -15.98
CA VAL A 52 22.15 -34.16 -15.23
C VAL A 52 21.21 -34.86 -16.21
N SER A 53 21.18 -36.19 -16.15
CA SER A 53 20.23 -37.02 -16.89
C SER A 53 18.90 -37.10 -16.13
N GLN A 54 17.80 -36.67 -16.75
CA GLN A 54 16.44 -37.07 -16.33
C GLN A 54 16.17 -38.51 -16.84
N PRO A 55 15.57 -39.43 -16.05
CA PRO A 55 15.18 -40.73 -16.56
C PRO A 55 13.86 -40.66 -17.34
N THR A 56 13.85 -41.24 -18.54
CA THR A 56 12.65 -41.50 -19.35
C THR A 56 12.12 -42.90 -19.01
N CYS A 57 10.88 -43.05 -18.56
CA CYS A 57 10.26 -44.36 -18.34
C CYS A 57 9.72 -44.97 -19.65
N THR A 58 10.13 -46.20 -19.97
CA THR A 58 9.44 -47.10 -20.91
C THR A 58 8.67 -48.19 -20.15
N ALA A 59 7.53 -48.58 -20.70
CA ALA A 59 6.54 -49.46 -20.07
C ALA A 59 6.82 -50.97 -20.27
N ASN A 60 6.32 -51.73 -19.29
CA ASN A 60 5.91 -53.15 -19.28
C ASN A 60 6.98 -54.27 -19.37
N GLY A 61 6.78 -55.30 -18.52
CA GLY A 61 7.09 -56.69 -18.89
C GLY A 61 7.62 -57.59 -17.78
N THR A 62 6.74 -58.44 -17.23
CA THR A 62 7.02 -59.55 -16.31
C THR A 62 7.72 -60.72 -17.02
N ASN A 63 8.63 -61.39 -16.30
CA ASN A 63 9.01 -62.82 -16.30
C ASN A 63 10.49 -63.16 -16.58
N GLY A 64 11.14 -63.69 -15.52
CA GLY A 64 11.92 -64.94 -15.51
C GLY A 64 13.28 -64.98 -16.22
N HIS A 65 14.36 -65.11 -15.46
CA HIS A 65 15.11 -66.39 -15.35
C HIS A 65 16.31 -66.28 -14.40
N THR A 66 16.39 -67.29 -13.52
CA THR A 66 17.46 -67.66 -12.60
C THR A 66 18.78 -67.94 -13.30
N ILE A 67 19.90 -67.33 -12.86
CA ILE A 67 21.23 -67.99 -12.83
C ILE A 67 22.01 -67.56 -11.57
N SER A 68 22.44 -68.60 -10.85
CA SER A 68 23.33 -68.66 -9.69
C SER A 68 24.76 -68.21 -10.00
N GLN A 69 25.40 -67.48 -9.08
CA GLN A 69 26.69 -67.90 -8.51
C GLN A 69 27.05 -67.10 -7.24
N SER A 70 27.47 -67.86 -6.22
CA SER A 70 27.81 -67.42 -4.86
C SER A 70 29.32 -67.08 -4.74
N PRO A 71 29.78 -66.54 -3.59
CA PRO A 71 30.82 -65.51 -3.54
C PRO A 71 32.24 -66.03 -3.25
N VAL A 72 33.25 -65.32 -3.75
CA VAL A 72 34.65 -65.52 -3.34
C VAL A 72 34.92 -64.73 -2.06
N LYS A 73 35.07 -65.46 -0.96
CA LYS A 73 35.73 -65.02 0.27
C LYS A 73 37.23 -64.80 -0.02
N MET A 74 37.76 -63.64 0.32
CA MET A 74 39.18 -63.52 0.68
C MET A 74 39.31 -63.19 2.17
N LYS A 75 40.07 -64.06 2.83
CA LYS A 75 40.37 -64.03 4.26
C LYS A 75 41.38 -62.92 4.59
N LYS A 76 41.15 -62.35 5.77
CA LYS A 76 42.07 -61.60 6.62
C LYS A 76 43.50 -62.17 6.61
N GLN A 77 44.47 -61.27 6.52
CA GLN A 77 45.79 -61.45 7.13
C GLN A 77 46.04 -60.27 8.07
N ILE A 78 46.21 -60.61 9.33
CA ILE A 78 46.55 -59.72 10.45
C ILE A 78 48.06 -59.50 10.37
N THR A 79 48.49 -58.24 10.35
CA THR A 79 49.79 -57.84 10.88
C THR A 79 49.51 -56.65 11.79
N GLU A 80 49.80 -56.82 13.07
CA GLU A 80 49.77 -55.78 14.09
C GLU A 80 50.90 -54.80 13.82
N GLU A 81 50.57 -53.51 13.71
CA GLU A 81 51.44 -52.43 14.18
C GLU A 81 50.58 -51.45 14.98
N ASN A 82 50.87 -51.40 16.29
CA ASN A 82 50.51 -50.29 17.16
C ASN A 82 51.22 -49.03 16.66
N GLU A 83 50.50 -47.93 16.45
CA GLU A 83 50.75 -46.66 17.14
C GLU A 83 49.75 -45.57 16.73
N MET A 84 49.11 -44.98 17.76
CA MET A 84 48.57 -43.62 17.85
C MET A 84 48.06 -42.93 16.58
N GLY A 85 46.77 -43.11 16.30
CA GLY A 85 45.96 -42.10 15.62
C GLY A 85 45.09 -41.40 16.65
N LEU A 86 45.44 -40.17 17.02
CA LEU A 86 44.47 -39.23 17.61
C LEU A 86 43.39 -39.02 16.55
N GLU A 87 42.23 -39.67 16.69
CA GLU A 87 41.02 -39.20 16.03
C GLU A 87 40.75 -37.80 16.60
N GLU A 88 41.07 -36.75 15.82
CA GLU A 88 40.64 -35.39 16.14
C GLU A 88 39.11 -35.39 16.22
N GLU A 89 38.57 -35.38 17.45
CA GLU A 89 37.14 -35.17 17.67
C GLU A 89 36.77 -33.84 16.97
N PRO A 90 35.79 -33.82 16.06
CA PRO A 90 35.37 -32.57 15.41
C PRO A 90 35.01 -31.57 16.51
N GLU A 91 35.56 -30.36 16.48
CA GLU A 91 35.39 -29.35 17.53
C GLU A 91 33.90 -29.18 17.90
N LEU A 92 33.50 -29.79 19.01
CA LEU A 92 32.11 -29.83 19.45
C LEU A 92 31.75 -28.49 20.09
N LEU A 93 30.84 -27.75 19.48
CA LEU A 93 30.51 -26.38 19.89
C LEU A 93 29.49 -26.35 21.04
N VAL A 94 28.42 -27.14 20.94
CA VAL A 94 27.37 -27.22 21.98
C VAL A 94 26.85 -28.65 22.09
N LYS A 95 26.60 -29.12 23.31
CA LYS A 95 25.97 -30.42 23.58
C LYS A 95 25.02 -30.34 24.77
N GLY A 96 23.94 -31.12 24.75
CA GLY A 96 22.94 -31.07 25.81
C GLY A 96 21.69 -31.88 25.53
N TRP A 97 20.87 -32.01 26.57
CA TRP A 97 19.59 -32.70 26.48
C TRP A 97 18.51 -31.75 25.96
N LEU A 98 17.88 -32.09 24.85
CA LEU A 98 16.68 -31.39 24.38
C LEU A 98 15.54 -32.39 24.16
N LEU A 99 14.31 -31.89 24.25
CA LEU A 99 13.12 -32.62 23.85
C LEU A 99 12.88 -32.36 22.37
N ARG A 100 12.62 -33.41 21.58
CA ARG A 100 12.25 -33.30 20.17
C ARG A 100 10.85 -33.82 19.96
N GLU A 101 10.09 -33.12 19.11
CA GLU A 101 8.80 -33.60 18.64
C GLU A 101 8.97 -34.85 17.77
N VAL A 102 8.22 -35.91 18.08
CA VAL A 102 8.15 -37.11 17.24
C VAL A 102 6.70 -37.28 16.79
N ARG A 103 6.47 -37.22 15.47
CA ARG A 103 5.14 -37.42 14.88
C ARG A 103 4.81 -38.92 14.79
N GLY A 104 3.78 -39.34 15.54
CA GLY A 104 3.06 -40.61 15.38
C GLY A 104 1.54 -40.32 15.33
N SER A 105 0.65 -41.26 15.71
CA SER A 105 -0.81 -40.96 15.82
C SER A 105 -1.13 -39.82 16.80
N TRP A 106 -0.22 -39.50 17.72
CA TRP A 106 -0.32 -38.37 18.65
C TRP A 106 1.05 -37.70 18.75
N ILE A 107 1.09 -36.38 18.95
CA ILE A 107 2.34 -35.62 19.13
C ILE A 107 2.95 -36.00 20.49
N LYS A 108 4.17 -36.53 20.49
CA LYS A 108 4.91 -36.86 21.72
C LYS A 108 6.29 -36.19 21.72
N HIS A 109 6.68 -35.64 22.86
CA HIS A 109 8.04 -35.14 23.08
C HIS A 109 8.92 -36.25 23.64
N ARG A 110 10.04 -36.53 22.98
CA ARG A 110 11.05 -37.47 23.46
C ARG A 110 12.36 -36.75 23.72
N ARG A 111 13.04 -37.12 24.80
CA ARG A 111 14.32 -36.54 25.22
C ARG A 111 15.46 -37.24 24.48
N TYR A 112 16.35 -36.47 23.86
CA TYR A 112 17.54 -36.96 23.16
C TYR A 112 18.76 -36.10 23.50
N TRP A 113 19.94 -36.69 23.34
CA TRP A 113 21.20 -35.98 23.50
C TRP A 113 21.60 -35.33 22.18
N PHE A 114 21.60 -34.01 22.12
CA PHE A 114 21.96 -33.25 20.93
C PHE A 114 23.42 -32.81 20.98
N VAL A 115 24.06 -32.84 19.82
CA VAL A 115 25.43 -32.40 19.63
C VAL A 115 25.47 -31.54 18.37
N LEU A 116 25.97 -30.32 18.54
CA LEU A 116 26.17 -29.35 17.47
C LEU A 116 27.65 -29.35 17.10
N SER A 117 27.94 -29.80 15.88
CA SER A 117 29.25 -29.74 15.25
C SER A 117 29.33 -28.53 14.32
N GLN A 118 30.50 -28.28 13.72
CA GLN A 118 30.63 -27.24 12.70
C GLN A 118 29.73 -27.47 11.48
N ASP A 119 29.34 -28.71 11.15
CA ASP A 119 28.60 -29.03 9.91
C ASP A 119 27.18 -29.58 10.13
N SER A 120 26.84 -29.98 11.35
CA SER A 120 25.56 -30.63 11.61
C SER A 120 25.04 -30.48 13.02
N LEU A 121 23.72 -30.58 13.14
CA LEU A 121 23.01 -30.81 14.39
C LEU A 121 22.59 -32.28 14.46
N ASP A 122 23.31 -33.07 15.26
CA ASP A 122 23.10 -34.49 15.43
C ASP A 122 22.39 -34.79 16.74
N TYR A 123 21.61 -35.87 16.78
CA TYR A 123 21.02 -36.36 18.03
C TYR A 123 21.23 -37.86 18.22
N TYR A 124 21.46 -38.23 19.48
CA TYR A 124 21.89 -39.54 19.92
C TYR A 124 20.93 -40.12 20.96
N SER A 125 20.99 -41.44 21.09
CA SER A 125 20.23 -42.18 22.12
C SER A 125 20.65 -41.83 23.56
N GLY A 126 21.89 -41.39 23.77
CA GLY A 126 22.42 -41.00 25.07
C GLY A 126 23.74 -40.21 24.95
N PRO A 127 24.32 -39.77 26.09
CA PRO A 127 25.53 -38.96 26.13
C PRO A 127 26.84 -39.78 26.13
N GLU A 128 26.74 -41.11 26.25
CA GLU A 128 27.89 -42.02 26.34
C GLU A 128 28.75 -41.99 25.05
N LYS A 129 30.07 -42.11 25.18
CA LYS A 129 30.96 -42.33 24.02
C LYS A 129 30.57 -43.66 23.34
N GLY A 130 30.19 -43.60 22.06
CA GLY A 130 29.67 -44.76 21.31
C GLY A 130 28.14 -44.89 21.28
N ALA A 131 27.39 -43.94 21.86
CA ALA A 131 25.94 -43.92 21.76
C ALA A 131 25.48 -43.90 20.29
N ARG A 132 24.40 -44.63 19.99
CA ARG A 132 23.85 -44.72 18.63
C ARG A 132 23.35 -43.34 18.18
N ARG A 133 23.86 -42.84 17.05
CA ARG A 133 23.32 -41.67 16.34
C ARG A 133 21.97 -42.01 15.74
N LEU A 134 20.95 -41.22 16.06
CA LEU A 134 19.56 -41.44 15.66
C LEU A 134 19.15 -40.53 14.50
N GLY A 135 19.85 -39.42 14.29
CA GLY A 135 19.71 -38.62 13.08
C GLY A 135 20.65 -37.42 13.07
N THR A 136 20.70 -36.79 11.90
CA THR A 136 21.59 -35.69 11.54
C THR A 136 20.79 -34.67 10.74
N LEU A 137 20.97 -33.39 11.08
CA LEU A 137 20.55 -32.26 10.25
C LEU A 137 21.80 -31.54 9.79
N VAL A 138 22.13 -31.66 8.51
CA VAL A 138 23.28 -30.95 7.90
C VAL A 138 22.96 -29.47 7.82
N LEU A 139 23.88 -28.64 8.32
CA LEU A 139 23.75 -27.19 8.36
C LEU A 139 24.41 -26.59 7.12
N THR A 140 23.61 -25.87 6.33
CA THR A 140 24.07 -25.07 5.18
C THR A 140 23.67 -23.61 5.41
N SER A 141 24.11 -22.71 4.52
CA SER A 141 23.70 -21.30 4.58
C SER A 141 22.20 -21.09 4.32
N LEU A 142 21.48 -22.10 3.82
CA LEU A 142 20.03 -22.05 3.59
C LEU A 142 19.23 -22.58 4.79
N CYS A 143 19.89 -23.17 5.79
CA CYS A 143 19.23 -23.51 7.03
C CYS A 143 18.72 -22.27 7.74
N SER A 144 17.65 -22.41 8.51
CA SER A 144 17.12 -21.31 9.31
C SER A 144 16.66 -21.78 10.68
N VAL A 145 16.69 -20.84 11.63
CA VAL A 145 16.33 -21.09 13.02
C VAL A 145 15.23 -20.14 13.44
N ILE A 146 14.09 -20.69 13.84
CA ILE A 146 13.04 -19.93 14.53
C ILE A 146 13.40 -19.86 16.01
N TRP A 147 13.53 -18.62 16.48
CA TRP A 147 13.89 -18.28 17.85
C TRP A 147 12.75 -18.60 18.83
N PRO A 148 13.07 -18.85 20.11
CA PRO A 148 12.06 -19.12 21.13
C PRO A 148 11.15 -17.91 21.37
N ASP A 149 9.84 -18.14 21.29
CA ASP A 149 8.80 -17.12 21.47
C ASP A 149 7.94 -17.37 22.72
N LYS A 150 7.35 -16.29 23.25
CA LYS A 150 6.56 -16.31 24.49
C LYS A 150 5.18 -16.98 24.32
N GLN A 151 4.63 -17.01 23.10
CA GLN A 151 3.32 -17.58 22.84
C GLN A 151 3.39 -19.11 22.93
N THR A 152 4.38 -19.73 22.28
CA THR A 152 4.59 -21.18 22.37
C THR A 152 4.84 -21.66 23.80
N TYR A 153 5.54 -20.86 24.62
CA TYR A 153 5.74 -21.17 26.03
C TYR A 153 4.42 -21.15 26.83
N LYS A 154 3.55 -20.17 26.58
CA LYS A 154 2.22 -20.11 27.23
C LYS A 154 1.34 -21.31 26.89
N GLU A 155 1.43 -21.80 25.66
CA GLU A 155 0.61 -22.92 25.17
C GLU A 155 1.14 -24.29 25.62
N THR A 156 2.47 -24.47 25.62
CA THR A 156 3.09 -25.79 25.82
C THR A 156 3.79 -25.96 27.16
N GLY A 157 4.12 -24.87 27.85
CA GLY A 157 4.97 -24.87 29.05
C GLY A 157 6.47 -25.07 28.77
N TYR A 158 6.88 -25.07 27.49
CA TYR A 158 8.27 -25.21 27.05
C TYR A 158 8.65 -24.10 26.06
N TRP A 159 9.91 -23.68 26.11
CA TRP A 159 10.50 -22.84 25.07
C TRP A 159 10.89 -23.71 23.89
N SER A 160 10.46 -23.32 22.69
CA SER A 160 10.73 -24.07 21.47
C SER A 160 11.73 -23.39 20.55
N ILE A 161 12.59 -24.17 19.90
CA ILE A 161 13.44 -23.74 18.80
C ILE A 161 13.07 -24.61 17.60
N THR A 162 12.92 -24.03 16.42
CA THR A 162 12.70 -24.82 15.20
C THR A 162 13.84 -24.61 14.23
N VAL A 163 14.53 -25.69 13.87
CA VAL A 163 15.64 -25.67 12.91
C VAL A 163 15.16 -26.29 11.61
N TYR A 164 15.15 -25.51 10.54
CA TYR A 164 14.82 -25.96 9.20
C TYR A 164 16.11 -26.32 8.46
N GLY A 165 16.28 -27.60 8.17
CA GLY A 165 17.26 -28.11 7.23
C GLY A 165 16.59 -28.64 5.97
N ARG A 166 17.40 -28.96 4.97
CA ARG A 166 16.92 -29.29 3.62
C ARG A 166 15.84 -30.37 3.58
N LYS A 167 16.07 -31.49 4.27
CA LYS A 167 15.15 -32.65 4.32
C LYS A 167 14.42 -32.77 5.67
N HIS A 168 14.86 -32.03 6.68
CA HIS A 168 14.48 -32.26 8.07
C HIS A 168 14.19 -30.95 8.77
N CYS A 169 13.04 -30.90 9.45
CA CYS A 169 12.69 -29.84 10.38
C CYS A 169 12.76 -30.41 11.80
N TYR A 170 13.64 -29.86 12.64
CA TYR A 170 13.78 -30.25 14.03
C TYR A 170 13.11 -29.21 14.92
N ARG A 171 11.96 -29.57 15.50
CA ARG A 171 11.29 -28.79 16.55
C ARG A 171 11.73 -29.28 17.92
N LEU A 172 12.52 -28.46 18.59
CA LEU A 172 13.25 -28.73 19.81
C LEU A 172 12.63 -27.94 20.96
N TYR A 173 12.65 -28.50 22.17
CA TYR A 173 12.05 -27.89 23.35
C TYR A 173 12.96 -28.01 24.58
N THR A 174 12.95 -26.98 25.41
CA THR A 174 13.54 -26.95 26.75
C THR A 174 12.65 -26.17 27.72
N LYS A 175 12.81 -26.42 29.03
CA LYS A 175 12.11 -25.67 30.08
C LYS A 175 12.72 -24.29 30.33
N HIS A 176 13.97 -24.06 29.91
CA HIS A 176 14.73 -22.85 30.27
C HIS A 176 14.91 -21.94 29.07
N PHE A 177 14.46 -20.68 29.19
CA PHE A 177 14.58 -19.67 28.13
C PHE A 177 16.03 -19.46 27.70
N ASN A 178 16.94 -19.27 28.67
CA ASN A 178 18.35 -19.02 28.39
C ASN A 178 19.01 -20.18 27.65
N GLU A 179 18.64 -21.43 27.95
CA GLU A 179 19.12 -22.59 27.22
C GLU A 179 18.58 -22.58 25.78
N ALA A 180 17.29 -22.24 25.59
CA ALA A 180 16.71 -22.17 24.26
C ALA A 180 17.39 -21.12 23.38
N VAL A 181 17.62 -19.93 23.95
CA VAL A 181 18.33 -18.83 23.28
C VAL A 181 19.77 -19.23 22.97
N HIS A 182 20.48 -19.86 23.91
CA HIS A 182 21.85 -20.32 23.70
C HIS A 182 21.98 -21.29 22.52
N TRP A 183 21.09 -22.29 22.43
CA TRP A 183 21.04 -23.21 21.30
C TRP A 183 20.72 -22.50 19.98
N ALA A 184 19.72 -21.60 19.97
CA ALA A 184 19.38 -20.83 18.78
C ALA A 184 20.56 -19.97 18.30
N CYS A 185 21.22 -19.24 19.20
CA CYS A 185 22.43 -18.47 18.92
C CYS A 185 23.54 -19.34 18.34
N ALA A 186 23.83 -20.49 18.95
CA ALA A 186 24.92 -21.35 18.51
C ALA A 186 24.68 -21.94 17.12
N ILE A 187 23.45 -22.38 16.84
CA ILE A 187 23.08 -22.92 15.53
C ILE A 187 23.11 -21.81 14.48
N GLN A 188 22.55 -20.63 14.79
CA GLN A 188 22.55 -19.48 13.88
C GLN A 188 23.99 -19.06 13.54
N LYS A 189 24.88 -19.00 14.54
CA LYS A 189 26.29 -18.66 14.33
C LYS A 189 26.97 -19.60 13.34
N ILE A 190 26.67 -20.91 13.40
CA ILE A 190 27.24 -21.87 12.45
C ILE A 190 26.67 -21.65 11.05
N ILE A 191 25.35 -21.47 10.92
CA ILE A 191 24.70 -21.17 9.64
C ILE A 191 25.33 -19.93 9.00
N ASP A 192 25.55 -18.87 9.78
CA ASP A 192 26.14 -17.60 9.30
C ASP A 192 27.60 -17.76 8.83
N THR A 193 28.31 -18.78 9.31
CA THR A 193 29.69 -19.10 8.85
C THR A 193 29.72 -19.95 7.58
N LYS A 194 28.57 -20.50 7.13
CA LYS A 194 28.54 -21.35 5.92
C LYS A 194 28.61 -20.51 4.66
N SER A 195 29.39 -21.00 3.69
CA SER A 195 29.41 -20.45 2.33
C SER A 195 27.99 -20.44 1.74
N PRO A 196 27.57 -19.35 1.07
CA PRO A 196 26.29 -19.30 0.38
C PRO A 196 26.12 -20.49 -0.59
N VAL A 197 25.02 -21.23 -0.45
CA VAL A 197 24.67 -22.29 -1.41
C VAL A 197 24.29 -21.64 -2.73
N GLU A 198 25.02 -21.98 -3.78
CA GLU A 198 24.73 -21.56 -5.16
C GLU A 198 23.90 -22.65 -5.88
N THR A 199 22.84 -22.26 -6.57
CA THR A 199 22.09 -23.18 -7.43
C THR A 199 22.79 -23.34 -8.80
N PRO A 200 22.55 -24.44 -9.55
CA PRO A 200 23.11 -24.59 -10.88
C PRO A 200 22.72 -23.44 -11.80
N THR A 201 21.49 -22.94 -11.68
CA THR A 201 21.02 -21.78 -12.44
C THR A 201 21.88 -20.55 -12.15
N GLN A 202 22.21 -20.26 -10.88
CA GLN A 202 23.07 -19.13 -10.53
C GLN A 202 24.49 -19.27 -11.08
N LEU A 203 25.07 -20.48 -10.97
CA LEU A 203 26.39 -20.78 -11.52
C LEU A 203 26.43 -20.55 -13.03
N LEU A 204 25.44 -21.07 -13.75
CA LEU A 204 25.35 -20.93 -15.20
C LEU A 204 25.05 -19.48 -15.64
N ILE A 205 24.26 -18.72 -14.87
CA ILE A 205 24.05 -17.28 -15.13
C ILE A 205 25.37 -16.52 -15.01
N ARG A 206 26.21 -16.86 -14.00
CA ARG A 206 27.54 -16.27 -13.85
C ARG A 206 28.45 -16.63 -15.03
N ASP A 207 28.47 -17.90 -15.43
CA ASP A 207 29.24 -18.37 -16.59
C ASP A 207 28.80 -17.66 -17.89
N ILE A 208 27.51 -17.42 -18.07
CA ILE A 208 26.97 -16.63 -19.19
C ILE A 208 27.43 -15.17 -19.12
N GLU A 209 27.37 -14.54 -17.95
CA GLU A 209 27.81 -13.15 -17.78
C GLU A 209 29.31 -12.98 -18.08
N GLU A 210 30.14 -13.93 -17.65
CA GLU A 210 31.58 -13.97 -17.95
C GLU A 210 31.86 -14.16 -19.45
N ASN A 211 30.99 -14.91 -20.15
CA ASN A 211 31.14 -15.25 -21.56
C ASN A 211 30.20 -14.48 -22.51
N LYS A 212 29.53 -13.41 -22.05
CA LYS A 212 28.45 -12.74 -22.79
C LYS A 212 28.84 -12.17 -24.17
N PHE A 213 30.13 -11.97 -24.41
CA PHE A 213 30.68 -11.51 -25.69
C PHE A 213 31.16 -12.65 -26.60
N ASN A 214 31.06 -13.90 -26.15
CA ASN A 214 31.39 -15.09 -26.91
C ASN A 214 30.10 -15.90 -27.20
N PRO A 215 29.44 -15.65 -28.35
CA PRO A 215 28.14 -16.26 -28.64
C PRO A 215 28.21 -17.78 -28.76
N GLU A 216 29.32 -18.34 -29.23
CA GLU A 216 29.52 -19.78 -29.36
C GLU A 216 29.55 -20.48 -27.99
N VAL A 217 30.27 -19.90 -27.03
CA VAL A 217 30.33 -20.43 -25.65
C VAL A 217 28.98 -20.30 -24.97
N VAL A 218 28.29 -19.17 -25.12
CA VAL A 218 26.96 -19.02 -24.53
C VAL A 218 25.96 -20.01 -25.13
N GLU A 219 25.99 -20.21 -26.44
CA GLU A 219 25.13 -21.20 -27.10
C GLU A 219 25.46 -22.62 -26.63
N HIS A 220 26.74 -22.95 -26.48
CA HIS A 220 27.18 -24.23 -25.90
C HIS A 220 26.64 -24.42 -24.47
N ILE A 221 26.65 -23.38 -23.64
CA ILE A 221 26.06 -23.41 -22.28
C ILE A 221 24.57 -23.74 -22.36
N TYR A 222 23.78 -23.04 -23.18
CA TYR A 222 22.34 -23.31 -23.32
C TYR A 222 22.08 -24.72 -23.88
N GLN A 223 22.86 -25.19 -24.85
CA GLN A 223 22.69 -26.51 -25.46
C GLN A 223 22.79 -27.63 -24.42
N HIS A 224 23.79 -27.58 -23.54
CA HIS A 224 24.10 -28.63 -22.56
C HIS A 224 23.34 -28.49 -21.23
N ASN A 225 22.62 -27.38 -21.01
CA ASN A 225 21.94 -27.11 -19.74
C ASN A 225 20.43 -26.86 -19.93
N PRO A 226 19.59 -27.92 -19.94
CA PRO A 226 18.14 -27.79 -20.07
C PRO A 226 17.48 -26.94 -18.97
N ILE A 227 18.11 -26.80 -17.80
CA ILE A 227 17.61 -25.98 -16.70
C ILE A 227 17.43 -24.50 -17.09
N LEU A 228 18.18 -24.01 -18.08
CA LEU A 228 18.09 -22.63 -18.60
C LEU A 228 17.08 -22.44 -19.73
N LYS A 229 16.54 -23.53 -20.30
CA LYS A 229 15.67 -23.50 -21.49
C LYS A 229 14.24 -23.87 -21.14
N TYR A 230 13.34 -23.57 -22.06
CA TYR A 230 11.94 -23.94 -22.01
C TYR A 230 11.73 -25.41 -21.62
N THR A 231 10.74 -25.66 -20.76
CA THR A 231 10.29 -27.01 -20.42
C THR A 231 8.77 -27.09 -20.27
N GLN A 232 8.22 -28.22 -20.70
CA GLN A 232 6.83 -28.62 -20.46
C GLN A 232 6.68 -29.42 -19.16
N GLY A 233 7.77 -29.97 -18.61
CA GLY A 233 7.75 -30.69 -17.34
C GLY A 233 7.67 -29.74 -16.13
N PRO A 234 7.17 -30.20 -14.98
CA PRO A 234 7.12 -29.38 -13.77
C PRO A 234 8.52 -29.10 -13.21
N LEU A 235 8.66 -28.03 -12.43
CA LEU A 235 9.79 -27.85 -11.53
C LEU A 235 9.50 -28.53 -10.19
N TYR A 236 10.50 -29.19 -9.61
CA TYR A 236 10.42 -29.81 -8.30
C TYR A 236 11.13 -29.01 -7.21
N ALA A 237 11.94 -28.02 -7.60
CA ALA A 237 12.62 -27.09 -6.73
C ALA A 237 12.76 -25.73 -7.43
N PRO A 238 12.91 -24.64 -6.66
CA PRO A 238 13.14 -23.31 -7.25
C PRO A 238 14.45 -23.23 -8.02
N LEU A 239 14.52 -22.31 -8.98
CA LEU A 239 15.73 -22.06 -9.76
C LEU A 239 16.78 -21.29 -8.94
N LEU A 240 16.35 -20.47 -7.99
CA LEU A 240 17.18 -19.66 -7.09
C LEU A 240 17.16 -20.21 -5.66
N PRO A 241 18.20 -19.92 -4.85
CA PRO A 241 18.29 -20.42 -3.49
C PRO A 241 17.34 -19.66 -2.56
N PHE A 242 16.58 -20.41 -1.75
CA PHE A 242 15.72 -19.87 -0.70
C PHE A 242 16.04 -20.56 0.63
N PRO A 243 15.96 -19.84 1.76
CA PRO A 243 16.04 -20.46 3.08
C PRO A 243 15.00 -21.58 3.23
N TYR A 244 15.37 -22.69 3.89
CA TYR A 244 14.48 -23.85 4.11
C TYR A 244 13.31 -23.53 5.06
N GLY A 245 13.34 -22.38 5.74
CA GLY A 245 12.23 -21.79 6.47
C GLY A 245 12.48 -20.29 6.68
N SER A 246 11.44 -19.50 6.93
CA SER A 246 11.56 -18.05 7.21
C SER A 246 10.68 -17.64 8.39
N LEU A 247 11.07 -16.59 9.12
CA LEU A 247 10.25 -15.97 10.16
C LEU A 247 9.00 -15.26 9.58
N GLU A 248 9.06 -14.88 8.31
CA GLU A 248 7.97 -14.22 7.58
C GLU A 248 6.75 -15.14 7.38
N HIS A 249 6.93 -16.47 7.48
CA HIS A 249 5.83 -17.44 7.49
C HIS A 249 4.79 -17.15 8.58
N THR A 250 5.21 -16.61 9.72
CA THR A 250 4.31 -16.28 10.82
C THR A 250 3.44 -15.07 10.51
N TYR A 251 3.92 -14.13 9.68
CA TYR A 251 3.17 -12.94 9.25
C TYR A 251 2.25 -13.24 8.05
N HIS A 252 2.71 -14.05 7.09
CA HIS A 252 1.95 -14.36 5.87
C HIS A 252 1.00 -15.57 6.00
N ASN A 253 1.08 -16.34 7.10
CA ASN A 253 0.10 -17.40 7.40
C ASN A 253 -1.35 -16.88 7.43
N GLY A 254 -1.57 -15.60 7.76
CA GLY A 254 -2.88 -14.96 7.69
C GLY A 254 -3.42 -14.81 6.26
N LYS A 255 -2.55 -14.85 5.24
CA LYS A 255 -2.89 -14.78 3.81
C LYS A 255 -2.95 -16.15 3.12
N GLY A 256 -2.58 -17.24 3.82
CA GLY A 256 -2.73 -18.62 3.34
C GLY A 256 -1.60 -19.17 2.45
N TYR A 257 -0.45 -18.49 2.37
CA TYR A 257 0.72 -18.97 1.61
C TYR A 257 1.47 -20.10 2.34
N GLY A 258 2.06 -21.01 1.57
CA GLY A 258 3.01 -22.02 2.05
C GLY A 258 4.42 -21.46 2.22
N SER A 259 5.45 -22.32 2.16
CA SER A 259 6.84 -21.84 2.16
C SER A 259 7.21 -21.09 0.89
N VAL A 260 8.12 -20.12 0.97
CA VAL A 260 8.62 -19.41 -0.22
C VAL A 260 9.11 -20.41 -1.27
N ARG A 261 9.75 -21.50 -0.84
CA ARG A 261 10.18 -22.60 -1.70
C ARG A 261 9.02 -23.33 -2.38
N GLU A 262 7.96 -23.65 -1.64
CA GLU A 262 6.74 -24.26 -2.18
C GLU A 262 6.00 -23.30 -3.13
N GLU A 263 5.88 -22.03 -2.76
CA GLU A 263 5.21 -21.01 -3.58
C GLU A 263 5.98 -20.76 -4.88
N ALA A 264 7.32 -20.76 -4.87
CA ALA A 264 8.12 -20.70 -6.09
C ALA A 264 7.81 -21.83 -7.07
N VAL A 265 7.67 -23.07 -6.58
CA VAL A 265 7.32 -24.24 -7.40
C VAL A 265 5.87 -24.16 -7.89
N LYS A 266 4.94 -23.75 -7.02
CA LYS A 266 3.52 -23.53 -7.40
C LYS A 266 3.39 -22.46 -8.48
N LEU A 267 4.14 -21.37 -8.37
CA LEU A 267 4.14 -20.29 -9.37
C LEU A 267 4.58 -20.81 -10.73
N PHE A 268 5.61 -21.66 -10.82
CA PHE A 268 6.01 -22.26 -12.09
C PHE A 268 4.87 -23.07 -12.74
N ASN A 269 4.13 -23.84 -11.94
CA ASN A 269 2.94 -24.53 -12.43
C ASN A 269 1.87 -23.55 -12.93
N CYS A 270 1.63 -22.44 -12.22
CA CYS A 270 0.73 -21.38 -12.69
C CYS A 270 1.21 -20.77 -14.02
N LEU A 271 2.52 -20.58 -14.21
CA LEU A 271 3.09 -20.12 -15.48
C LEU A 271 2.75 -21.10 -16.62
N GLN A 272 2.92 -22.40 -16.41
CA GLN A 272 2.58 -23.41 -17.42
C GLN A 272 1.08 -23.45 -17.73
N GLN A 273 0.21 -23.22 -16.74
CA GLN A 273 -1.24 -23.11 -16.98
C GLN A 273 -1.62 -21.90 -17.87
N LEU A 274 -0.80 -20.83 -17.91
CA LEU A 274 -1.07 -19.69 -18.79
C LEU A 274 -1.16 -20.10 -20.27
N GLU A 275 -0.42 -21.12 -20.69
CA GLU A 275 -0.45 -21.62 -22.08
C GLU A 275 -1.83 -22.19 -22.47
N LEU A 276 -2.61 -22.66 -21.49
CA LEU A 276 -3.84 -23.44 -21.71
C LEU A 276 -5.12 -22.61 -21.53
N VAL A 277 -5.05 -21.49 -20.80
CA VAL A 277 -6.24 -20.71 -20.43
C VAL A 277 -6.64 -19.70 -21.49
N ARG A 278 -7.96 -19.50 -21.62
CA ARG A 278 -8.54 -18.46 -22.50
C ARG A 278 -8.43 -17.07 -21.89
N GLU A 279 -8.64 -16.97 -20.58
CA GLU A 279 -8.61 -15.72 -19.81
C GLU A 279 -7.39 -15.73 -18.87
N PRO A 280 -6.24 -15.17 -19.29
CA PRO A 280 -5.00 -15.24 -18.52
C PRO A 280 -4.91 -14.19 -17.40
N VAL A 281 -5.72 -13.12 -17.44
CA VAL A 281 -5.62 -11.98 -16.53
C VAL A 281 -5.73 -12.33 -15.05
N PRO A 282 -6.68 -13.18 -14.62
CA PRO A 282 -6.77 -13.56 -13.20
C PRO A 282 -5.51 -14.30 -12.71
N ILE A 283 -4.92 -15.14 -13.56
CA ILE A 283 -3.69 -15.87 -13.24
C ILE A 283 -2.50 -14.91 -13.19
N ILE A 284 -2.37 -14.01 -14.17
CA ILE A 284 -1.33 -12.96 -14.19
C ILE A 284 -1.41 -12.12 -12.92
N GLN A 285 -2.59 -11.63 -12.56
CA GLN A 285 -2.77 -10.84 -11.35
C GLN A 285 -2.41 -11.65 -10.09
N GLY A 286 -2.81 -12.92 -10.01
CA GLY A 286 -2.47 -13.81 -8.89
C GLY A 286 -0.97 -14.03 -8.73
N VAL A 287 -0.23 -14.19 -9.83
CA VAL A 287 1.25 -14.28 -9.82
C VAL A 287 1.85 -12.97 -9.33
N LEU A 288 1.41 -11.82 -9.86
CA LEU A 288 1.88 -10.50 -9.43
C LEU A 288 1.60 -10.26 -7.95
N GLN A 289 0.41 -10.63 -7.46
CA GLN A 289 0.00 -10.46 -6.07
C GLN A 289 0.88 -11.30 -5.14
N THR A 290 1.18 -12.54 -5.53
CA THR A 290 2.10 -13.40 -4.79
C THR A 290 3.51 -12.79 -4.73
N CYS A 291 3.98 -12.16 -5.82
CA CYS A 291 5.27 -11.45 -5.84
C CYS A 291 5.27 -10.11 -5.07
N LEU A 292 4.11 -9.47 -4.93
CA LEU A 292 3.93 -8.28 -4.08
C LEU A 292 4.07 -8.69 -2.61
N ASP A 293 3.37 -9.74 -2.22
CA ASP A 293 3.31 -10.25 -0.85
C ASP A 293 4.61 -10.96 -0.42
N LEU A 294 5.22 -11.74 -1.31
CA LEU A 294 6.43 -12.51 -1.08
C LEU A 294 7.58 -11.98 -1.95
N ARG A 295 8.17 -10.86 -1.53
CA ARG A 295 9.24 -10.16 -2.28
C ARG A 295 10.40 -11.05 -2.76
N PRO A 296 10.87 -12.07 -2.01
CA PRO A 296 11.93 -12.96 -2.49
C PRO A 296 11.59 -13.70 -3.80
N LEU A 297 10.30 -13.89 -4.12
CA LEU A 297 9.86 -14.60 -5.33
C LEU A 297 10.01 -13.80 -6.61
N ARG A 298 10.25 -12.48 -6.55
CA ARG A 298 10.35 -11.63 -7.74
C ARG A 298 11.45 -12.11 -8.68
N ASP A 299 12.66 -12.32 -8.16
CA ASP A 299 13.81 -12.78 -8.96
C ASP A 299 13.60 -14.20 -9.49
N GLU A 300 12.94 -15.05 -8.69
CA GLU A 300 12.61 -16.42 -9.11
C GLU A 300 11.64 -16.43 -10.28
N VAL A 301 10.55 -15.66 -10.22
CA VAL A 301 9.58 -15.60 -11.32
C VAL A 301 10.21 -14.96 -12.56
N TYR A 302 11.05 -13.93 -12.41
CA TYR A 302 11.84 -13.42 -13.54
C TYR A 302 12.73 -14.51 -14.16
N CYS A 303 13.41 -15.31 -13.33
CA CYS A 303 14.24 -16.42 -13.80
C CYS A 303 13.42 -17.50 -14.52
N GLN A 304 12.25 -17.85 -13.96
CA GLN A 304 11.33 -18.82 -14.55
C GLN A 304 10.77 -18.33 -15.89
N LEU A 305 10.44 -17.05 -16.01
CA LEU A 305 9.99 -16.46 -17.27
C LEU A 305 11.10 -16.45 -18.32
N VAL A 306 12.31 -16.03 -17.97
CA VAL A 306 13.49 -16.09 -18.87
C VAL A 306 13.75 -17.52 -19.35
N LYS A 307 13.59 -18.50 -18.45
CA LYS A 307 13.67 -19.92 -18.81
C LYS A 307 12.60 -20.29 -19.84
N GLN A 308 11.33 -19.95 -19.60
CA GLN A 308 10.22 -20.31 -20.50
C GLN A 308 10.24 -19.56 -21.84
N THR A 309 10.90 -18.40 -21.92
CA THR A 309 11.11 -17.66 -23.16
C THR A 309 12.42 -17.99 -23.87
N SER A 310 13.23 -18.91 -23.35
CA SER A 310 14.50 -19.34 -23.94
C SER A 310 14.35 -20.66 -24.72
N HIS A 311 14.70 -20.64 -26.02
CA HIS A 311 14.64 -21.80 -26.93
C HIS A 311 13.25 -22.47 -27.01
N THR A 312 12.19 -21.66 -27.05
CA THR A 312 10.81 -22.13 -27.15
C THR A 312 10.54 -22.84 -28.49
N PRO A 313 9.96 -24.06 -28.53
CA PRO A 313 9.79 -24.84 -29.75
C PRO A 313 8.86 -24.22 -30.81
N SER A 314 7.85 -23.45 -30.41
CA SER A 314 6.91 -22.76 -31.31
C SER A 314 6.65 -21.32 -30.85
N PRO A 315 7.64 -20.41 -31.00
CA PRO A 315 7.67 -19.13 -30.29
C PRO A 315 6.61 -18.11 -30.76
N TYR A 316 5.92 -18.39 -31.87
CA TYR A 316 4.93 -17.49 -32.49
C TYR A 316 3.47 -17.83 -32.13
N THR A 317 3.22 -18.76 -31.21
CA THR A 317 1.86 -19.09 -30.78
C THR A 317 1.37 -18.13 -29.69
N ALA A 318 0.06 -17.84 -29.69
CA ALA A 318 -0.56 -17.00 -28.65
C ALA A 318 -0.37 -17.58 -27.23
N ALA A 319 -0.22 -18.89 -27.10
CA ALA A 319 0.07 -19.58 -25.84
C ALA A 319 1.47 -19.22 -25.29
N HIS A 320 2.49 -19.18 -26.14
CA HIS A 320 3.85 -18.83 -25.69
C HIS A 320 4.04 -17.33 -25.47
N LEU A 321 3.29 -16.48 -26.18
CA LEU A 321 3.29 -15.04 -25.90
C LEU A 321 2.78 -14.72 -24.49
N ARG A 322 2.09 -15.65 -23.80
CA ARG A 322 1.64 -15.43 -22.42
C ARG A 322 2.79 -15.21 -21.44
N TYR A 323 3.96 -15.83 -21.66
CA TYR A 323 5.14 -15.58 -20.83
C TYR A 323 5.68 -14.17 -21.02
N TRP A 324 5.74 -13.69 -22.27
CA TRP A 324 6.13 -12.32 -22.58
C TRP A 324 5.14 -11.28 -22.05
N GLN A 325 3.85 -11.59 -22.09
CA GLN A 325 2.79 -10.77 -21.52
C GLN A 325 2.90 -10.65 -19.99
N LEU A 326 3.12 -11.76 -19.28
CA LEU A 326 3.36 -11.72 -17.85
C LEU A 326 4.68 -11.01 -17.52
N LEU A 327 5.75 -11.24 -18.28
CA LEU A 327 7.02 -10.55 -18.11
C LEU A 327 6.87 -9.03 -18.29
N THR A 328 6.03 -8.61 -19.25
CA THR A 328 5.64 -7.21 -19.45
C THR A 328 4.95 -6.65 -18.21
N CYS A 329 3.93 -7.34 -17.69
CA CYS A 329 3.22 -6.92 -16.48
C CYS A 329 4.16 -6.85 -15.26
N MET A 330 5.04 -7.84 -15.09
CA MET A 330 6.06 -7.84 -14.04
C MET A 330 7.00 -6.64 -14.18
N SER A 331 7.48 -6.35 -15.38
CA SER A 331 8.42 -5.25 -15.63
C SER A 331 7.82 -3.88 -15.33
N CYS A 332 6.49 -3.72 -15.43
CA CYS A 332 5.76 -2.50 -15.04
C CYS A 332 5.39 -2.46 -13.54
N THR A 333 5.62 -3.54 -12.79
CA THR A 333 5.22 -3.65 -11.37
C THR A 333 6.41 -3.72 -10.43
N PHE A 334 7.44 -4.50 -10.77
CA PHE A 334 8.57 -4.81 -9.90
C PHE A 334 9.89 -4.71 -10.64
N LEU A 335 10.93 -4.18 -9.99
CA LEU A 335 12.30 -4.32 -10.46
C LEU A 335 12.93 -5.62 -9.90
N PRO A 336 13.63 -6.41 -10.75
CA PRO A 336 14.45 -7.52 -10.27
C PRO A 336 15.68 -7.01 -9.50
N GLY A 337 16.26 -7.88 -8.67
CA GLY A 337 17.55 -7.65 -8.03
C GLY A 337 18.68 -7.46 -9.05
N PRO A 338 19.82 -6.84 -8.67
CA PRO A 338 20.86 -6.41 -9.62
C PRO A 338 21.42 -7.52 -10.50
N ASN A 339 21.60 -8.73 -9.96
CA ASN A 339 22.13 -9.88 -10.69
C ASN A 339 21.10 -10.41 -11.70
N MET A 340 19.84 -10.55 -11.27
CA MET A 340 18.75 -10.97 -12.16
C MET A 340 18.47 -9.93 -13.24
N LEU A 341 18.56 -8.63 -12.93
CA LEU A 341 18.40 -7.55 -13.90
C LEU A 341 19.45 -7.60 -15.01
N LYS A 342 20.71 -7.91 -14.70
CA LYS A 342 21.77 -8.11 -15.71
C LYS A 342 21.44 -9.28 -16.62
N TYR A 343 21.05 -10.41 -16.04
CA TYR A 343 20.69 -11.62 -16.80
C TYR A 343 19.46 -11.39 -17.69
N LEU A 344 18.43 -10.72 -17.17
CA LEU A 344 17.25 -10.34 -17.94
C LEU A 344 17.62 -9.43 -19.12
N ARG A 345 18.41 -8.37 -18.90
CA ARG A 345 18.86 -7.48 -19.99
C ARG A 345 19.68 -8.22 -21.06
N PHE A 346 20.51 -9.17 -20.65
CA PHE A 346 21.23 -10.05 -21.58
C PHE A 346 20.24 -10.88 -22.41
N HIS A 347 19.26 -11.52 -21.76
CA HIS A 347 18.23 -12.31 -22.43
C HIS A 347 17.42 -11.48 -23.44
N LEU A 348 16.95 -10.29 -23.03
CA LEU A 348 16.20 -9.39 -23.91
C LEU A 348 17.01 -9.04 -25.16
N LYS A 349 18.25 -8.58 -25.01
CA LYS A 349 19.13 -8.27 -26.16
C LYS A 349 19.38 -9.48 -27.07
N ARG A 350 19.57 -10.67 -26.47
CA ARG A 350 19.73 -11.92 -27.22
C ARG A 350 18.49 -12.22 -28.08
N ILE A 351 17.29 -12.10 -27.52
CA ILE A 351 16.03 -12.31 -28.25
C ILE A 351 15.89 -11.34 -29.42
N GLN A 352 16.15 -10.05 -29.19
CA GLN A 352 16.10 -9.04 -30.25
C GLN A 352 17.09 -9.33 -31.39
N SER A 353 18.29 -9.84 -31.05
CA SER A 353 19.29 -10.21 -32.05
C SER A 353 18.95 -11.47 -32.85
N GLN A 354 18.26 -12.44 -32.22
CA GLN A 354 17.94 -13.74 -32.82
C GLN A 354 16.68 -13.70 -33.67
N SER A 355 15.70 -12.86 -33.31
CA SER A 355 14.44 -12.73 -34.01
C SER A 355 14.00 -11.25 -34.14
N PRO A 356 14.70 -10.44 -34.95
CA PRO A 356 14.33 -9.05 -35.20
C PRO A 356 12.91 -8.93 -35.79
N GLU A 357 12.22 -7.85 -35.46
CA GLU A 357 10.87 -7.52 -35.96
C GLU A 357 9.76 -8.54 -35.58
N SER A 358 10.07 -9.48 -34.68
CA SER A 358 9.10 -10.42 -34.16
C SER A 358 8.26 -9.81 -33.02
N GLU A 359 7.13 -10.42 -32.68
CA GLU A 359 6.37 -10.02 -31.49
C GLU A 359 7.21 -10.12 -30.20
N MET A 360 8.16 -11.05 -30.14
CA MET A 360 9.07 -11.20 -28.99
C MET A 360 10.08 -10.05 -28.90
N ASP A 361 10.57 -9.56 -30.05
CA ASP A 361 11.39 -8.35 -30.12
C ASP A 361 10.58 -7.12 -29.63
N ASN A 362 9.33 -6.99 -30.09
CA ASN A 362 8.43 -5.92 -29.64
C ASN A 362 8.20 -5.95 -28.11
N TYR A 363 7.96 -7.13 -27.54
CA TYR A 363 7.88 -7.28 -26.08
C TYR A 363 9.22 -6.98 -25.40
N ALA A 364 10.34 -7.49 -25.93
CA ALA A 364 11.64 -7.28 -25.33
C ALA A 364 12.08 -5.81 -25.31
N SER A 365 11.74 -5.07 -26.36
CA SER A 365 11.94 -3.61 -26.43
C SER A 365 11.11 -2.90 -25.37
N PHE A 366 9.81 -3.18 -25.30
CA PHE A 366 8.92 -2.58 -24.29
C PHE A 366 9.37 -2.88 -22.85
N ILE A 367 9.72 -4.14 -22.56
CA ILE A 367 10.20 -4.56 -21.24
C ILE A 367 11.49 -3.82 -20.89
N SER A 368 12.41 -3.65 -21.84
CA SER A 368 13.67 -2.93 -21.62
C SER A 368 13.41 -1.48 -21.21
N GLU A 369 12.49 -0.79 -21.88
CA GLU A 369 12.09 0.58 -21.51
C GLU A 369 11.34 0.64 -20.18
N ALA A 370 10.45 -0.32 -19.91
CA ALA A 370 9.69 -0.39 -18.67
C ALA A 370 10.63 -0.52 -17.46
N LEU A 371 11.66 -1.37 -17.55
CA LEU A 371 12.65 -1.57 -16.49
C LEU A 371 13.47 -0.30 -16.15
N GLU A 372 13.52 0.69 -17.04
CA GLU A 372 14.17 1.99 -16.78
C GLU A 372 13.25 2.97 -16.05
N LYS A 373 11.92 2.82 -16.22
CA LYS A 373 10.89 3.73 -15.70
C LYS A 373 10.24 3.23 -14.41
N THR A 374 10.15 1.91 -14.22
CA THR A 374 9.42 1.29 -13.11
C THR A 374 10.02 1.65 -11.76
N LYS A 375 9.15 2.09 -10.85
CA LYS A 375 9.45 2.35 -9.43
C LYS A 375 8.71 1.33 -8.55
N CYS A 376 8.85 1.43 -7.23
CA CYS A 376 8.08 0.58 -6.33
C CYS A 376 6.60 0.95 -6.41
N ARG A 377 5.75 0.03 -6.89
CA ARG A 377 4.29 0.17 -6.86
C ARG A 377 3.71 -0.24 -5.51
N GLU A 378 2.60 0.38 -5.15
CA GLU A 378 1.87 0.08 -3.90
C GLU A 378 0.91 -1.10 -4.07
N CYS A 379 0.32 -1.24 -5.26
CA CYS A 379 -0.55 -2.37 -5.61
C CYS A 379 -0.15 -3.02 -6.94
N VAL A 380 -0.66 -4.22 -7.17
CA VAL A 380 -0.51 -4.87 -8.47
C VAL A 380 -1.46 -4.25 -9.49
N PRO A 381 -1.12 -4.30 -10.79
CA PRO A 381 -2.01 -3.86 -11.85
C PRO A 381 -3.44 -4.39 -11.74
N SER A 382 -4.41 -3.51 -12.03
CA SER A 382 -5.82 -3.88 -12.14
C SER A 382 -6.06 -4.77 -13.35
N TRP A 383 -7.25 -5.37 -13.46
CA TRP A 383 -7.57 -6.22 -14.61
C TRP A 383 -7.53 -5.44 -15.92
N ASP A 384 -8.06 -4.21 -15.93
CA ASP A 384 -8.02 -3.34 -17.11
C ASP A 384 -6.59 -2.97 -17.48
N GLU A 385 -5.74 -2.67 -16.49
CA GLU A 385 -4.33 -2.38 -16.73
C GLU A 385 -3.60 -3.60 -17.32
N ILE A 386 -3.82 -4.79 -16.77
CA ILE A 386 -3.21 -6.03 -17.29
C ILE A 386 -3.64 -6.28 -18.73
N GLN A 387 -4.93 -6.11 -19.07
CA GLN A 387 -5.42 -6.28 -20.44
C GLN A 387 -4.70 -5.33 -21.42
N MET A 388 -4.46 -4.08 -21.02
CA MET A 388 -3.73 -3.12 -21.87
C MET A 388 -2.24 -3.47 -21.97
N LEU A 389 -1.59 -3.81 -20.85
CA LEU A 389 -0.17 -4.20 -20.81
C LEU A 389 0.13 -5.45 -21.62
N MET A 390 -0.76 -6.45 -21.60
CA MET A 390 -0.64 -7.66 -22.44
C MET A 390 -0.59 -7.34 -23.93
N ASN A 391 -1.06 -6.17 -24.35
CA ASN A 391 -1.02 -5.69 -25.73
C ASN A 391 -0.06 -4.50 -25.90
N ARG A 392 0.72 -4.14 -24.86
CA ARG A 392 1.62 -2.98 -24.82
C ARG A 392 0.92 -1.66 -25.14
N GLN A 393 -0.32 -1.50 -24.68
CA GLN A 393 -1.16 -0.32 -24.89
C GLN A 393 -1.29 0.53 -23.62
N GLU A 394 -1.60 1.81 -23.81
CA GLU A 394 -1.99 2.72 -22.71
C GLU A 394 -3.45 2.50 -22.31
N MET A 395 -3.75 2.66 -21.02
CA MET A 395 -5.11 2.56 -20.50
C MET A 395 -5.81 3.91 -20.49
N LEU A 396 -7.14 3.89 -20.59
CA LEU A 396 -7.96 5.10 -20.60
C LEU A 396 -8.33 5.51 -19.16
N CYS A 397 -7.96 6.72 -18.77
CA CYS A 397 -8.29 7.33 -17.48
C CYS A 397 -9.34 8.43 -17.67
N THR A 398 -10.41 8.40 -16.87
CA THR A 398 -11.42 9.47 -16.83
C THR A 398 -11.14 10.37 -15.62
N VAL A 399 -10.87 11.65 -15.89
CA VAL A 399 -10.63 12.68 -14.89
C VAL A 399 -11.84 13.62 -14.89
N HIS A 400 -12.59 13.64 -13.80
CA HIS A 400 -13.66 14.59 -13.58
C HIS A 400 -13.09 15.96 -13.21
N TYR A 401 -13.88 17.00 -13.32
CA TYR A 401 -13.54 18.34 -12.83
C TYR A 401 -14.82 19.03 -12.33
N PRO A 402 -14.74 20.11 -11.55
CA PRO A 402 -15.91 20.72 -10.92
C PRO A 402 -17.08 20.94 -11.89
N GLY A 403 -18.27 20.55 -11.45
CA GLY A 403 -19.46 20.44 -12.30
C GLY A 403 -19.65 19.05 -12.94
N PRO A 404 -20.49 18.91 -13.98
CA PRO A 404 -20.81 17.62 -14.59
C PRO A 404 -19.75 17.13 -15.61
N GLY A 405 -18.68 17.90 -15.82
CA GLY A 405 -17.71 17.64 -16.87
C GLY A 405 -16.68 16.56 -16.51
N SER A 406 -16.12 15.95 -17.55
CA SER A 406 -15.00 15.02 -17.42
C SER A 406 -14.15 15.01 -18.68
N CYS A 407 -12.94 14.51 -18.53
CA CYS A 407 -11.95 14.43 -19.59
C CYS A 407 -11.32 13.04 -19.61
N GLN A 408 -11.14 12.47 -20.80
CA GLN A 408 -10.44 11.21 -20.96
C GLN A 408 -8.99 11.46 -21.41
N LEU A 409 -8.07 10.72 -20.81
CA LEU A 409 -6.63 10.76 -21.08
C LEU A 409 -6.09 9.34 -21.15
N TYR A 410 -5.17 9.09 -22.09
CA TYR A 410 -4.40 7.85 -22.09
C TYR A 410 -3.26 7.95 -21.07
N ILE A 411 -3.10 6.91 -20.27
CA ILE A 411 -2.06 6.79 -19.25
C ILE A 411 -1.34 5.45 -19.37
N SER A 412 -0.08 5.44 -18.98
CA SER A 412 0.73 4.22 -18.83
C SER A 412 0.81 3.82 -17.35
N SER A 413 1.39 2.65 -17.07
CA SER A 413 1.72 2.22 -15.69
C SER A 413 2.68 3.15 -14.94
N HIS A 414 3.35 4.06 -15.65
CA HIS A 414 4.34 5.00 -15.08
C HIS A 414 3.82 6.44 -14.99
N THR A 415 2.63 6.74 -15.50
CA THR A 415 2.11 8.10 -15.56
C THR A 415 1.78 8.62 -14.16
N THR A 416 2.43 9.73 -13.80
CA THR A 416 2.27 10.37 -12.48
C THR A 416 1.08 11.34 -12.43
N ALA A 417 0.62 11.65 -11.22
CA ALA A 417 -0.43 12.65 -11.00
C ALA A 417 -0.04 14.03 -11.56
N ASN A 418 1.20 14.48 -11.37
CA ASN A 418 1.68 15.74 -11.94
C ASN A 418 1.64 15.77 -13.47
N GLU A 419 1.94 14.65 -14.14
CA GLU A 419 1.81 14.56 -15.59
C GLU A 419 0.36 14.69 -16.04
N VAL A 420 -0.58 14.06 -15.33
CA VAL A 420 -2.01 14.19 -15.62
C VAL A 420 -2.51 15.60 -15.36
N VAL A 421 -2.10 16.24 -14.26
CA VAL A 421 -2.41 17.65 -13.96
C VAL A 421 -1.97 18.55 -15.11
N ARG A 422 -0.72 18.41 -15.58
CA ARG A 422 -0.20 19.20 -16.70
C ARG A 422 -0.97 18.95 -18.00
N ARG A 423 -1.26 17.69 -18.34
CA ARG A 423 -2.06 17.35 -19.54
C ARG A 423 -3.49 17.91 -19.44
N MET A 424 -4.08 17.92 -18.25
CA MET A 424 -5.38 18.55 -18.00
C MET A 424 -5.31 20.07 -18.18
N GLN A 425 -4.28 20.73 -17.64
CA GLN A 425 -4.08 22.17 -17.84
C GLN A 425 -3.92 22.52 -19.32
N GLU A 426 -3.14 21.74 -20.07
CA GLU A 426 -2.99 21.91 -21.52
C GLU A 426 -4.34 21.77 -22.24
N LYS A 427 -5.09 20.71 -21.95
CA LYS A 427 -6.35 20.38 -22.62
C LYS A 427 -7.51 21.33 -22.29
N LEU A 428 -7.47 21.95 -21.11
CA LEU A 428 -8.48 22.90 -20.65
C LEU A 428 -8.08 24.38 -20.85
N GLY A 429 -6.88 24.66 -21.40
CA GLY A 429 -6.42 26.02 -21.64
C GLY A 429 -6.05 26.79 -20.35
N LEU A 430 -5.52 26.10 -19.35
CA LEU A 430 -5.18 26.63 -18.02
C LEU A 430 -3.67 26.85 -17.81
N GLN A 431 -2.88 26.84 -18.89
CA GLN A 431 -1.41 26.93 -18.79
C GLN A 431 -0.92 28.28 -18.26
N ASP A 432 -1.63 29.36 -18.60
CA ASP A 432 -1.30 30.73 -18.20
C ASP A 432 -1.94 31.14 -16.86
N SER A 433 -2.68 30.23 -16.21
CA SER A 433 -3.28 30.51 -14.91
C SER A 433 -2.19 30.78 -13.88
N LYS A 434 -2.42 31.81 -13.06
CA LYS A 434 -1.59 32.10 -11.89
C LYS A 434 -1.84 31.13 -10.75
N ASN A 435 -2.99 30.45 -10.73
CA ASN A 435 -3.40 29.53 -9.68
C ASN A 435 -2.87 28.13 -9.95
N THR A 436 -2.89 27.26 -8.94
CA THR A 436 -2.42 25.87 -9.08
C THR A 436 -3.59 24.90 -9.04
N PHE A 437 -3.37 23.70 -9.59
CA PHE A 437 -4.37 22.65 -9.70
C PHE A 437 -3.80 21.33 -9.20
N ALA A 438 -4.66 20.46 -8.69
CA ALA A 438 -4.29 19.14 -8.22
C ALA A 438 -5.37 18.10 -8.56
N LEU A 439 -4.99 16.83 -8.49
CA LEU A 439 -5.92 15.72 -8.55
C LEU A 439 -6.40 15.36 -7.14
N TYR A 440 -7.64 14.89 -7.05
CA TYR A 440 -8.29 14.47 -5.83
C TYR A 440 -8.94 13.11 -6.02
N GLU A 441 -8.81 12.25 -5.01
CA GLU A 441 -9.71 11.12 -4.82
C GLU A 441 -10.96 11.63 -4.11
N GLN A 442 -12.14 11.48 -4.72
CA GLN A 442 -13.38 12.05 -4.20
C GLN A 442 -14.52 11.05 -4.23
N ASN A 443 -15.35 11.05 -3.18
CA ASN A 443 -16.70 10.51 -3.17
C ASN A 443 -17.69 11.57 -2.65
N ALA A 444 -18.95 11.21 -2.39
CA ALA A 444 -19.97 12.16 -1.94
C ALA A 444 -19.68 12.82 -0.57
N LEU A 445 -18.92 12.15 0.31
CA LEU A 445 -18.69 12.59 1.70
C LEU A 445 -17.23 12.97 1.98
N TRP A 446 -16.32 12.55 1.13
CA TRP A 446 -14.89 12.59 1.41
C TRP A 446 -14.10 12.97 0.17
N GLU A 447 -13.05 13.76 0.36
CA GLU A 447 -12.05 14.05 -0.65
C GLU A 447 -10.65 14.13 -0.02
N GLN A 448 -9.63 13.82 -0.83
CA GLN A 448 -8.23 13.97 -0.46
C GLN A 448 -7.38 14.27 -1.71
N PRO A 449 -6.41 15.20 -1.62
CA PRO A 449 -5.48 15.45 -2.71
C PRO A 449 -4.57 14.25 -2.96
N VAL A 450 -4.33 13.98 -4.25
CA VAL A 450 -3.39 12.96 -4.72
C VAL A 450 -1.99 13.56 -4.77
N SER A 451 -1.01 12.88 -4.18
CA SER A 451 0.39 13.29 -4.25
C SER A 451 0.86 13.39 -5.70
N GLY A 452 1.58 14.47 -6.04
CA GLY A 452 2.05 14.71 -7.41
C GLY A 452 2.93 13.60 -8.00
N SER A 453 3.64 12.84 -7.15
CA SER A 453 4.48 11.72 -7.55
C SER A 453 3.74 10.38 -7.61
N ALA A 454 2.48 10.31 -7.17
CA ALA A 454 1.70 9.08 -7.17
C ALA A 454 1.44 8.60 -8.60
N LEU A 455 1.48 7.28 -8.80
CA LEU A 455 1.16 6.65 -10.08
C LEU A 455 -0.36 6.58 -10.22
N ILE A 456 -0.90 7.10 -11.32
CA ILE A 456 -2.36 7.12 -11.52
C ILE A 456 -2.95 5.71 -11.67
N ALA A 457 -2.16 4.74 -12.16
CA ALA A 457 -2.57 3.34 -12.17
C ALA A 457 -2.79 2.75 -10.75
N ASP A 458 -1.96 3.14 -9.77
CA ASP A 458 -2.13 2.75 -8.36
C ASP A 458 -3.39 3.39 -7.76
N VAL A 459 -3.59 4.69 -7.99
CA VAL A 459 -4.80 5.43 -7.58
C VAL A 459 -6.05 4.78 -8.19
N LEU A 460 -5.99 4.49 -9.49
CA LEU A 460 -6.90 3.63 -10.28
C LEU A 460 -7.44 2.44 -9.50
N THR A 461 -6.48 1.61 -9.11
CA THR A 461 -6.70 0.33 -8.47
C THR A 461 -7.20 0.50 -7.03
N SER A 462 -6.72 1.51 -6.32
CA SER A 462 -7.19 1.87 -4.97
C SER A 462 -8.67 2.29 -4.99
N LEU A 463 -9.08 3.15 -5.92
CA LEU A 463 -10.46 3.62 -6.03
C LEU A 463 -11.43 2.47 -6.32
N THR A 464 -11.10 1.60 -7.27
CA THR A 464 -11.94 0.42 -7.59
C THR A 464 -12.07 -0.54 -6.40
N THR A 465 -11.02 -0.69 -5.60
CA THR A 465 -11.06 -1.49 -4.36
C THR A 465 -12.00 -0.85 -3.33
N LYS A 466 -11.90 0.48 -3.12
CA LYS A 466 -12.79 1.23 -2.21
C LYS A 466 -14.25 1.21 -2.67
N GLU A 467 -14.51 1.21 -3.98
CA GLU A 467 -15.85 1.05 -4.56
C GLU A 467 -16.43 -0.35 -4.33
N ALA A 468 -15.60 -1.40 -4.30
CA ALA A 468 -16.09 -2.74 -4.00
C ALA A 468 -16.53 -2.90 -2.53
N GLU A 469 -15.94 -2.11 -1.62
CA GLU A 469 -16.22 -2.13 -0.18
C GLU A 469 -17.34 -1.18 0.26
N SER A 470 -17.68 -0.19 -0.57
CA SER A 470 -18.66 0.86 -0.24
C SER A 470 -19.71 1.03 -1.34
N THR A 471 -20.90 1.53 -1.00
CA THR A 471 -21.91 1.89 -2.02
C THR A 471 -21.63 3.25 -2.68
N SER A 472 -20.51 3.88 -2.35
CA SER A 472 -20.16 5.24 -2.76
C SER A 472 -19.34 5.20 -4.04
N GLN A 473 -19.75 5.97 -5.05
CA GLN A 473 -19.01 6.13 -6.28
C GLN A 473 -17.77 6.98 -6.03
N TRP A 474 -16.59 6.46 -6.35
CA TRP A 474 -15.32 7.15 -6.23
C TRP A 474 -14.89 7.71 -7.58
N LYS A 475 -14.29 8.90 -7.57
CA LYS A 475 -13.88 9.62 -8.78
C LYS A 475 -12.51 10.25 -8.59
N LEU A 476 -11.74 10.30 -9.67
CA LEU A 476 -10.54 11.10 -9.78
C LEU A 476 -10.93 12.48 -10.33
N CYS A 477 -10.69 13.54 -9.56
CA CYS A 477 -11.14 14.90 -9.87
C CYS A 477 -9.97 15.88 -10.00
N PHE A 478 -9.92 16.67 -11.07
CA PHE A 478 -9.01 17.80 -11.26
C PHE A 478 -9.65 19.08 -10.72
N LYS A 479 -9.08 19.66 -9.66
CA LYS A 479 -9.65 20.81 -8.95
C LYS A 479 -8.62 21.94 -8.82
N LEU A 480 -9.11 23.17 -8.64
CA LEU A 480 -8.28 24.29 -8.19
C LEU A 480 -7.74 23.95 -6.79
N TYR A 481 -6.42 24.10 -6.60
CA TYR A 481 -5.73 23.70 -5.39
C TYR A 481 -5.26 24.91 -4.57
N CYS A 482 -4.41 25.78 -5.15
CA CYS A 482 -4.00 27.03 -4.53
C CYS A 482 -4.61 28.22 -5.29
N LEU A 483 -5.50 28.96 -4.62
CA LEU A 483 -6.05 30.22 -5.15
C LEU A 483 -5.11 31.37 -4.77
N LEU A 484 -4.24 31.78 -5.69
CA LEU A 484 -3.24 32.82 -5.53
C LEU A 484 -3.76 34.20 -5.94
N ASP A 485 -4.52 34.28 -7.02
CA ASP A 485 -5.04 35.54 -7.58
C ASP A 485 -6.43 35.31 -8.17
N ALA A 486 -7.46 35.48 -7.32
CA ALA A 486 -8.87 35.32 -7.69
C ALA A 486 -9.41 36.48 -8.54
N ASP A 487 -8.77 37.64 -8.51
CA ASP A 487 -9.19 38.82 -9.29
C ASP A 487 -8.75 38.72 -10.75
N SER A 488 -7.64 38.02 -11.02
CA SER A 488 -7.13 37.84 -12.38
C SER A 488 -7.88 36.82 -13.24
N ILE A 489 -8.80 36.05 -12.65
CA ILE A 489 -9.51 34.98 -13.36
C ILE A 489 -10.58 35.59 -14.26
N SER A 490 -10.46 35.36 -15.57
CA SER A 490 -11.46 35.82 -16.55
C SER A 490 -12.81 35.15 -16.33
N VAL A 491 -13.90 35.93 -16.29
CA VAL A 491 -15.29 35.46 -16.04
C VAL A 491 -15.76 34.43 -17.08
N ASP A 492 -15.23 34.47 -18.30
CA ASP A 492 -15.56 33.54 -19.38
C ASP A 492 -14.68 32.26 -19.38
N SER A 493 -13.72 32.15 -18.48
CA SER A 493 -12.78 31.01 -18.43
C SER A 493 -13.38 29.79 -17.73
N ILE A 494 -12.87 28.61 -18.07
CA ILE A 494 -13.20 27.37 -17.33
C ILE A 494 -12.69 27.41 -15.87
N GLU A 495 -11.63 28.18 -15.62
CA GLU A 495 -11.12 28.41 -14.27
C GLU A 495 -12.13 29.13 -13.38
N TYR A 496 -12.82 30.14 -13.92
CA TYR A 496 -13.90 30.84 -13.21
C TYR A 496 -15.07 29.90 -12.91
N PHE A 497 -15.38 29.01 -13.85
CA PHE A 497 -16.37 27.96 -13.63
C PHE A 497 -15.95 26.98 -12.53
N PHE A 498 -14.67 26.59 -12.45
CA PHE A 498 -14.17 25.75 -11.35
C PHE A 498 -14.28 26.45 -9.99
N LEU A 499 -13.90 27.73 -9.93
CA LEU A 499 -14.04 28.53 -8.72
C LEU A 499 -15.49 28.60 -8.25
N PHE A 500 -16.44 28.82 -9.17
CA PHE A 500 -17.87 28.84 -8.89
C PHE A 500 -18.38 27.50 -8.36
N GLU A 501 -18.08 26.38 -9.03
CA GLU A 501 -18.53 25.06 -8.59
C GLU A 501 -17.91 24.64 -7.25
N GLN A 502 -16.62 24.89 -7.04
CA GLN A 502 -15.96 24.58 -5.76
C GLN A 502 -16.48 25.47 -4.62
N CYS A 503 -16.74 26.75 -4.88
CA CYS A 503 -17.38 27.64 -3.90
C CYS A 503 -18.77 27.12 -3.52
N HIS A 504 -19.54 26.62 -4.48
CA HIS A 504 -20.86 26.06 -4.20
C HIS A 504 -20.77 24.76 -3.39
N GLU A 505 -19.80 23.88 -3.66
CA GLU A 505 -19.52 22.72 -2.81
C GLU A 505 -19.23 23.13 -1.36
N MET A 506 -18.44 24.20 -1.15
CA MET A 506 -18.19 24.74 0.20
C MET A 506 -19.47 25.25 0.88
N VAL A 507 -20.35 25.94 0.14
CA VAL A 507 -21.64 26.42 0.67
C VAL A 507 -22.51 25.27 1.15
N VAL A 508 -22.68 24.23 0.33
CA VAL A 508 -23.51 23.07 0.66
C VAL A 508 -22.95 22.29 1.84
N ARG A 509 -21.61 22.16 1.93
CA ARG A 509 -20.92 21.55 3.08
C ARG A 509 -20.96 22.40 4.35
N GLY A 510 -21.44 23.65 4.27
CA GLY A 510 -21.47 24.57 5.41
C GLY A 510 -20.11 25.16 5.78
N GLN A 511 -19.18 25.20 4.82
CA GLN A 511 -17.81 25.69 4.98
C GLN A 511 -17.65 27.16 4.54
N LEU A 512 -18.72 27.79 4.02
CA LEU A 512 -18.76 29.24 3.80
C LEU A 512 -19.51 29.90 4.97
N PRO A 513 -18.83 30.65 5.86
CA PRO A 513 -19.51 31.42 6.89
C PRO A 513 -20.21 32.63 6.25
N ALA A 514 -21.53 32.58 6.17
CA ALA A 514 -22.36 33.65 5.63
C ALA A 514 -23.68 33.72 6.39
N CYS A 515 -24.34 34.89 6.35
CA CYS A 515 -25.66 35.00 6.96
C CYS A 515 -26.69 34.21 6.14
N GLU A 516 -27.82 33.89 6.76
CA GLU A 516 -28.85 33.10 6.09
C GLU A 516 -29.38 33.77 4.80
N GLU A 517 -29.53 35.09 4.81
CA GLU A 517 -30.02 35.83 3.66
C GLU A 517 -29.08 35.69 2.45
N ASP A 518 -27.77 35.76 2.69
CA ASP A 518 -26.75 35.53 1.68
C ASP A 518 -26.78 34.10 1.18
N LEU A 519 -26.87 33.11 2.06
CA LEU A 519 -26.96 31.69 1.67
C LEU A 519 -28.21 31.41 0.83
N GLN A 520 -29.35 32.03 1.14
CA GLN A 520 -30.57 31.95 0.33
C GLN A 520 -30.42 32.67 -1.02
N ALA A 521 -29.71 33.80 -1.07
CA ALA A 521 -29.39 34.50 -2.31
C ALA A 521 -28.45 33.67 -3.20
N LEU A 522 -27.42 33.05 -2.62
CA LEU A 522 -26.53 32.11 -3.31
C LEU A 522 -27.31 30.93 -3.88
N ALA A 523 -28.20 30.31 -3.11
CA ALA A 523 -29.05 29.22 -3.59
C ALA A 523 -29.94 29.64 -4.77
N ALA A 524 -30.53 30.84 -4.73
CA ALA A 524 -31.32 31.39 -5.84
C ALA A 524 -30.47 31.65 -7.10
N LEU A 525 -29.27 32.21 -6.93
CA LEU A 525 -28.31 32.43 -8.02
C LEU A 525 -27.81 31.11 -8.62
N ARG A 526 -27.65 30.06 -7.80
CA ARG A 526 -27.34 28.70 -8.28
C ARG A 526 -28.47 28.18 -9.17
N LEU A 527 -29.72 28.28 -8.75
CA LEU A 527 -30.88 27.87 -9.56
C LEU A 527 -30.93 28.63 -10.88
N GLN A 528 -30.78 29.96 -10.85
CA GLN A 528 -30.73 30.77 -12.07
C GLN A 528 -29.59 30.33 -13.01
N SER A 529 -28.41 30.00 -12.46
CA SER A 529 -27.27 29.55 -13.27
C SER A 529 -27.47 28.18 -13.92
N LEU A 530 -28.21 27.28 -13.26
CA LEU A 530 -28.43 25.90 -13.72
C LEU A 530 -29.65 25.79 -14.64
N MET A 531 -30.72 26.52 -14.32
CA MET A 531 -32.06 26.31 -14.89
C MET A 531 -32.55 27.52 -15.70
N GLY A 532 -31.88 28.67 -15.61
CA GLY A 532 -32.35 29.92 -16.20
C GLY A 532 -33.52 30.51 -15.41
N ASP A 533 -34.40 31.25 -16.10
CA ASP A 533 -35.54 31.91 -15.48
C ASP A 533 -36.52 30.93 -14.82
N PHE A 534 -37.08 31.36 -13.68
CA PHE A 534 -38.04 30.56 -12.92
C PHE A 534 -39.22 30.08 -13.77
N SER A 535 -39.52 28.77 -13.68
CA SER A 535 -40.67 28.15 -14.32
C SER A 535 -41.33 27.14 -13.38
N MET A 536 -42.66 27.10 -13.37
CA MET A 536 -43.43 26.15 -12.54
C MET A 536 -43.33 24.69 -13.01
N HIS A 537 -42.81 24.45 -14.21
CA HIS A 537 -42.78 23.12 -14.82
C HIS A 537 -41.46 22.37 -14.63
N VAL A 538 -40.41 23.03 -14.11
CA VAL A 538 -39.10 22.40 -13.96
C VAL A 538 -38.92 21.94 -12.51
N PRO A 539 -38.66 20.64 -12.26
CA PRO A 539 -38.42 20.16 -10.91
C PRO A 539 -37.15 20.79 -10.34
N CYS A 540 -37.28 21.39 -9.15
CA CYS A 540 -36.16 21.98 -8.42
C CYS A 540 -35.28 20.86 -7.80
N PRO A 541 -33.94 21.00 -7.78
CA PRO A 541 -33.07 20.15 -6.98
C PRO A 541 -33.50 20.10 -5.52
N PRO A 542 -33.15 19.02 -4.79
CA PRO A 542 -33.43 18.94 -3.37
C PRO A 542 -32.62 20.00 -2.60
N LEU A 543 -33.12 20.43 -1.45
CA LEU A 543 -32.58 21.59 -0.73
C LEU A 543 -31.14 21.36 -0.23
N ASP A 544 -30.77 20.12 0.06
CA ASP A 544 -29.42 19.71 0.45
C ASP A 544 -28.38 19.88 -0.66
N GLU A 545 -28.79 20.00 -1.93
CA GLU A 545 -27.89 20.36 -3.03
C GLU A 545 -27.73 21.89 -3.18
N LEU A 546 -28.51 22.70 -2.47
CA LEU A 546 -28.57 24.16 -2.64
C LEU A 546 -28.17 24.94 -1.38
N PHE A 547 -28.42 24.38 -0.20
CA PHE A 547 -28.36 25.07 1.08
C PHE A 547 -27.78 24.16 2.18
N PRO A 548 -26.95 24.69 3.10
CA PRO A 548 -26.32 23.88 4.14
C PRO A 548 -27.32 23.29 5.16
N GLY A 549 -27.33 21.96 5.28
CA GLY A 549 -28.27 21.24 6.16
C GLY A 549 -28.14 21.58 7.65
N HIS A 550 -26.92 21.77 8.15
CA HIS A 550 -26.66 22.03 9.58
C HIS A 550 -27.30 23.35 10.08
N MET A 551 -27.53 24.32 9.18
CA MET A 551 -28.23 25.57 9.50
C MET A 551 -29.71 25.35 9.85
N LEU A 552 -30.34 24.37 9.19
CA LEU A 552 -31.71 23.96 9.51
C LEU A 552 -31.75 23.21 10.84
N GLU A 553 -30.80 22.31 11.06
CA GLU A 553 -30.69 21.54 12.31
C GLU A 553 -30.52 22.46 13.52
N THR A 554 -29.64 23.46 13.42
CA THR A 554 -29.38 24.44 14.48
C THR A 554 -30.64 25.24 14.82
N ARG A 555 -31.41 25.69 13.81
CA ARG A 555 -32.67 26.41 14.02
C ARG A 555 -33.74 25.56 14.70
N VAL A 556 -33.86 24.30 14.31
CA VAL A 556 -34.77 23.36 14.95
C VAL A 556 -34.37 23.13 16.41
N LEU A 557 -33.07 22.98 16.69
CA LEU A 557 -32.55 22.78 18.04
C LEU A 557 -32.81 23.99 18.95
N VAL A 558 -32.54 25.20 18.45
CA VAL A 558 -32.79 26.45 19.17
C VAL A 558 -34.29 26.62 19.45
N SER A 559 -35.15 26.38 18.46
CA SER A 559 -36.61 26.47 18.61
C SER A 559 -37.17 25.50 19.66
N LEU A 560 -36.60 24.29 19.75
CA LEU A 560 -36.99 23.30 20.74
C LEU A 560 -36.48 23.63 22.14
N SER A 561 -35.29 24.23 22.26
CA SER A 561 -34.75 24.71 23.54
C SER A 561 -35.53 25.91 24.10
N ALA A 562 -35.97 26.83 23.22
CA ALA A 562 -36.79 27.99 23.60
C ALA A 562 -38.20 27.57 24.06
N ALA A 563 -38.78 26.52 23.47
CA ALA A 563 -40.07 25.99 23.88
C ALA A 563 -40.08 25.32 25.27
N GLN A 564 -38.91 25.06 25.87
CA GLN A 564 -38.77 24.47 27.21
C GLN A 564 -38.53 25.49 28.34
N ALA A 565 -38.33 26.78 28.03
CA ALA A 565 -38.09 27.82 29.02
C ALA A 565 -39.35 28.68 29.29
N MET A 566 -40.05 28.42 30.40
CA MET A 566 -41.10 29.30 30.96
C MET A 566 -40.90 29.48 32.49
N PRO A 567 -41.36 30.60 33.10
CA PRO A 567 -40.65 31.35 34.16
C PRO A 567 -40.95 30.92 35.63
N PRO A 568 -40.18 31.43 36.64
CA PRO A 568 -40.33 31.05 38.04
C PRO A 568 -41.46 31.83 38.74
N CYS A 569 -42.40 31.14 39.37
CA CYS A 569 -43.38 31.74 40.28
C CYS A 569 -43.29 31.16 41.70
N GLN A 570 -43.46 32.09 42.64
CA GLN A 570 -43.04 32.09 44.03
C GLN A 570 -43.98 31.31 44.97
N VAL A 571 -43.39 31.04 46.14
CA VAL A 571 -43.86 30.32 47.33
C VAL A 571 -45.20 30.82 47.91
N ALA A 572 -46.08 29.90 48.31
CA ALA A 572 -46.97 30.07 49.48
C ALA A 572 -47.46 28.71 50.06
N THR A 573 -46.87 28.34 51.21
CA THR A 573 -47.49 27.77 52.43
C THR A 573 -48.64 26.74 52.32
N GLN A 574 -48.40 25.48 52.75
CA GLN A 574 -48.87 24.94 54.05
C GLN A 574 -48.60 23.41 54.21
N SER A 575 -47.79 23.13 55.23
CA SER A 575 -47.80 21.97 56.18
C SER A 575 -47.98 20.52 55.69
N CYS A 576 -46.92 19.73 55.91
CA CYS A 576 -46.95 18.28 56.14
C CYS A 576 -47.71 17.91 57.44
N PRO A 577 -47.99 16.60 57.63
CA PRO A 577 -47.22 15.84 58.62
C PRO A 577 -46.74 14.49 58.03
N THR A 578 -45.44 14.17 57.98
CA THR A 578 -44.67 13.39 58.99
C THR A 578 -45.56 12.45 59.82
N THR A 579 -45.44 11.13 59.75
CA THR A 579 -44.33 10.36 60.34
C THR A 579 -44.46 8.86 60.02
N GLN A 580 -43.30 8.22 59.76
CA GLN A 580 -42.96 6.81 60.07
C GLN A 580 -43.65 5.68 59.28
N ARG A 581 -43.06 4.50 59.03
CA ARG A 581 -41.71 3.93 59.06
C ARG A 581 -41.95 2.45 58.72
N PHE A 582 -41.41 1.89 57.65
CA PHE A 582 -41.14 0.45 57.56
C PHE A 582 -39.98 0.20 56.59
N PRO A 583 -38.87 -0.40 57.05
CA PRO A 583 -37.87 -0.99 56.17
C PRO A 583 -38.11 -2.50 56.00
N THR A 584 -37.50 -3.03 54.94
CA THR A 584 -37.24 -4.43 54.56
C THR A 584 -38.39 -5.25 53.97
N GLY A 585 -38.20 -5.64 52.69
CA GLY A 585 -38.98 -6.69 52.02
C GLY A 585 -38.92 -6.64 50.49
N LEU A 586 -37.89 -7.29 49.91
CA LEU A 586 -37.88 -8.00 48.62
C LEU A 586 -38.76 -7.47 47.46
N LEU A 587 -38.10 -6.88 46.45
CA LEU A 587 -38.20 -7.14 44.99
C LEU A 587 -37.62 -5.93 44.23
N ALA A 588 -36.30 -5.76 44.34
CA ALA A 588 -35.54 -5.02 43.34
C ALA A 588 -35.39 -5.94 42.12
N GLY A 589 -36.15 -5.70 41.04
CA GLY A 589 -36.00 -6.54 39.85
C GLY A 589 -36.80 -6.17 38.60
N THR A 590 -37.95 -5.50 38.69
CA THR A 590 -38.85 -5.40 37.51
C THR A 590 -39.27 -3.98 37.10
N LEU A 591 -38.79 -2.94 37.80
CA LEU A 591 -39.16 -1.55 37.47
C LEU A 591 -38.26 -0.85 36.45
N TRP A 592 -37.22 -1.53 35.96
CA TRP A 592 -36.27 -0.95 34.98
C TRP A 592 -36.65 -1.22 33.50
N SER A 593 -37.64 -2.09 33.23
CA SER A 593 -38.06 -2.43 31.85
C SER A 593 -39.15 -1.52 31.28
N HIS A 594 -40.04 -1.00 32.13
CA HIS A 594 -41.12 -0.11 31.71
C HIS A 594 -40.64 1.34 31.49
N THR A 595 -39.59 1.76 32.20
CA THR A 595 -38.94 3.05 32.01
C THR A 595 -38.11 3.07 30.72
N ALA A 596 -37.37 2.00 30.40
CA ALA A 596 -36.61 1.90 29.15
C ALA A 596 -37.51 1.91 27.89
N THR A 597 -38.66 1.24 27.93
CA THR A 597 -39.63 1.23 26.82
C THR A 597 -40.39 2.56 26.70
N ALA A 598 -40.68 3.25 27.80
CA ALA A 598 -41.25 4.60 27.77
C ALA A 598 -40.23 5.64 27.25
N VAL A 599 -38.97 5.57 27.67
CA VAL A 599 -37.87 6.42 27.18
C VAL A 599 -37.61 6.18 25.69
N GLN A 600 -37.67 4.93 25.21
CA GLN A 600 -37.55 4.62 23.79
C GLN A 600 -38.74 5.14 22.97
N LYS A 601 -39.98 5.02 23.47
CA LYS A 601 -41.15 5.63 22.83
C LYS A 601 -41.06 7.15 22.79
N GLN A 602 -40.58 7.77 23.86
CA GLN A 602 -40.35 9.21 23.94
C GLN A 602 -39.25 9.67 22.97
N LYS A 603 -38.16 8.90 22.84
CA LYS A 603 -37.09 9.16 21.86
C LYS A 603 -37.59 9.05 20.41
N VAL A 604 -38.38 8.04 20.09
CA VAL A 604 -38.96 7.86 18.74
C VAL A 604 -39.95 8.98 18.41
N GLU A 605 -40.77 9.40 19.39
CA GLU A 605 -41.70 10.52 19.22
C GLU A 605 -40.96 11.86 19.09
N LEU A 606 -39.88 12.06 19.85
CA LEU A 606 -38.99 13.21 19.71
C LEU A 606 -38.33 13.25 18.33
N ASP A 607 -37.78 12.13 17.85
CA ASP A 607 -37.19 12.01 16.51
C ASP A 607 -38.22 12.29 15.41
N LYS A 608 -39.46 11.82 15.57
CA LYS A 608 -40.56 12.10 14.63
C LYS A 608 -40.89 13.59 14.60
N ARG A 609 -40.93 14.26 15.75
CA ARG A 609 -41.16 15.71 15.87
C ARG A 609 -39.99 16.50 15.28
N LEU A 610 -38.76 16.08 15.52
CA LEU A 610 -37.56 16.68 14.93
C LEU A 610 -37.64 16.63 13.40
N ARG A 611 -37.97 15.47 12.82
CA ARG A 611 -38.13 15.31 11.37
C ARG A 611 -39.26 16.15 10.79
N SER A 612 -40.41 16.24 11.47
CA SER A 612 -41.51 17.08 11.00
C SER A 612 -41.16 18.57 11.02
N ARG A 613 -40.45 19.02 12.07
CA ARG A 613 -39.99 20.41 12.18
C ARG A 613 -38.92 20.72 11.16
N LEU A 614 -37.96 19.83 10.95
CA LEU A 614 -36.94 19.99 9.92
C LEU A 614 -37.58 20.10 8.53
N LYS A 615 -38.61 19.29 8.24
CA LYS A 615 -39.36 19.39 6.98
C LYS A 615 -40.11 20.72 6.82
N GLU A 616 -40.69 21.25 7.90
CA GLU A 616 -41.37 22.55 7.91
C GLU A 616 -40.37 23.69 7.62
N GLU A 617 -39.23 23.70 8.33
CA GLU A 617 -38.15 24.67 8.12
C GLU A 617 -37.55 24.56 6.71
N SER A 618 -37.29 23.34 6.21
CA SER A 618 -36.84 23.14 4.82
C SER A 618 -37.84 23.69 3.79
N SER A 619 -39.15 23.54 4.03
CA SER A 619 -40.18 24.06 3.12
C SER A 619 -40.22 25.59 3.14
N SER A 620 -40.05 26.20 4.32
CA SER A 620 -39.97 27.65 4.49
C SER A 620 -38.76 28.24 3.78
N VAL A 621 -37.56 27.69 4.02
CA VAL A 621 -36.32 28.12 3.36
C VAL A 621 -36.42 27.94 1.85
N MET A 622 -36.92 26.80 1.36
CA MET A 622 -37.10 26.56 -0.06
C MET A 622 -38.05 27.60 -0.70
N THR A 623 -39.14 27.96 -0.03
CA THR A 623 -40.07 28.98 -0.53
C THR A 623 -39.39 30.34 -0.63
N SER A 624 -38.58 30.71 0.37
CA SER A 624 -37.80 31.94 0.37
C SER A 624 -36.74 31.98 -0.76
N ILE A 625 -36.12 30.84 -1.07
CA ILE A 625 -35.18 30.70 -2.21
C ILE A 625 -35.93 30.87 -3.54
N LEU A 626 -37.10 30.24 -3.71
CA LEU A 626 -37.89 30.33 -4.93
C LEU A 626 -38.41 31.76 -5.18
N GLU A 627 -38.77 32.50 -4.14
CA GLU A 627 -39.15 33.91 -4.26
C GLU A 627 -37.99 34.78 -4.75
N ARG A 628 -36.78 34.57 -4.23
CA ARG A 628 -35.58 35.25 -4.72
C ARG A 628 -35.26 34.87 -6.15
N TRP A 629 -35.38 33.59 -6.52
CA TRP A 629 -35.13 33.13 -7.89
C TRP A 629 -36.07 33.80 -8.91
N LYS A 630 -37.36 33.98 -8.58
CA LYS A 630 -38.29 34.76 -9.42
C LYS A 630 -37.83 36.20 -9.67
N GLY A 631 -37.14 36.80 -8.69
CA GLY A 631 -36.58 38.15 -8.80
C GLY A 631 -35.36 38.27 -9.72
N LEU A 632 -34.76 37.14 -10.12
CA LEU A 632 -33.58 37.08 -10.99
C LEU A 632 -33.93 36.95 -12.48
N ALA A 633 -35.19 37.12 -12.86
CA ALA A 633 -35.63 36.99 -14.25
C ALA A 633 -34.78 37.84 -15.21
N GLY A 634 -34.24 37.22 -16.25
CA GLY A 634 -33.36 37.84 -17.24
C GLY A 634 -31.87 37.82 -16.88
N TYR A 635 -31.46 37.33 -15.70
CA TYR A 635 -30.05 37.12 -15.39
C TYR A 635 -29.48 36.01 -16.26
N SER A 636 -28.39 36.30 -16.98
CA SER A 636 -27.66 35.27 -17.71
C SER A 636 -26.94 34.31 -16.76
N ARG A 637 -26.56 33.13 -17.25
CA ARG A 637 -25.73 32.19 -16.48
C ARG A 637 -24.43 32.85 -16.00
N ARG A 638 -23.80 33.66 -16.87
CA ARG A 638 -22.57 34.41 -16.55
C ARG A 638 -22.79 35.40 -15.42
N ASP A 639 -23.83 36.23 -15.52
CA ASP A 639 -24.12 37.26 -14.52
C ASP A 639 -24.53 36.64 -13.18
N SER A 640 -25.22 35.49 -13.23
CA SER A 640 -25.58 34.71 -12.05
C SER A 640 -24.34 34.19 -11.32
N MET A 641 -23.38 33.61 -12.05
CA MET A 641 -22.12 33.14 -11.48
C MET A 641 -21.26 34.29 -10.95
N ALA A 642 -21.25 35.43 -11.65
CA ALA A 642 -20.54 36.64 -11.22
C ALA A 642 -21.10 37.21 -9.92
N ALA A 643 -22.43 37.38 -9.83
CA ALA A 643 -23.10 37.82 -8.62
C ALA A 643 -22.90 36.82 -7.47
N TYR A 644 -22.94 35.52 -7.74
CA TYR A 644 -22.72 34.46 -6.75
C TYR A 644 -21.34 34.60 -6.10
N LEU A 645 -20.29 34.64 -6.92
CA LEU A 645 -18.93 34.78 -6.41
C LEU A 645 -18.69 36.15 -5.77
N THR A 646 -19.37 37.21 -6.21
CA THR A 646 -19.30 38.52 -5.55
C THR A 646 -19.79 38.48 -4.11
N ILE A 647 -20.92 37.79 -3.85
CA ILE A 647 -21.44 37.60 -2.49
C ILE A 647 -20.47 36.73 -1.67
N ALA A 648 -20.03 35.59 -2.22
CA ALA A 648 -19.14 34.68 -1.51
C ALA A 648 -17.79 35.32 -1.11
N ARG A 649 -17.27 36.23 -1.96
CA ARG A 649 -16.01 36.95 -1.74
C ARG A 649 -16.09 38.07 -0.69
N GLN A 650 -17.28 38.37 -0.17
CA GLN A 650 -17.41 39.29 0.98
C GLN A 650 -16.79 38.70 2.25
N TRP A 651 -16.69 37.37 2.34
CA TRP A 651 -15.95 36.72 3.41
C TRP A 651 -14.44 36.90 3.20
N SER A 652 -13.76 37.47 4.20
CA SER A 652 -12.31 37.73 4.17
C SER A 652 -11.45 36.47 4.06
N GLY A 653 -11.99 35.32 4.48
CA GLY A 653 -11.34 34.01 4.33
C GLY A 653 -11.56 33.34 2.96
N PHE A 654 -12.22 34.00 2.00
CA PHE A 654 -12.45 33.43 0.68
C PHE A 654 -11.14 33.00 0.01
N GLY A 655 -11.11 31.77 -0.51
CA GLY A 655 -9.91 31.17 -1.09
C GLY A 655 -9.08 30.33 -0.13
N CYS A 656 -9.41 30.32 1.17
CA CYS A 656 -8.78 29.40 2.09
C CYS A 656 -9.36 27.97 1.96
N THR A 657 -8.53 26.97 2.21
CA THR A 657 -8.98 25.60 2.50
C THR A 657 -9.11 25.46 4.01
N LEU A 658 -10.29 25.05 4.48
CA LEU A 658 -10.59 24.90 5.91
C LEU A 658 -10.37 23.46 6.38
N TYR A 659 -9.69 23.31 7.52
CA TYR A 659 -9.50 22.04 8.21
C TYR A 659 -10.03 22.13 9.64
N GLU A 660 -10.74 21.10 10.08
CA GLU A 660 -11.10 20.96 11.50
C GLU A 660 -9.87 20.56 12.32
N VAL A 661 -9.59 21.33 13.36
CA VAL A 661 -8.46 21.14 14.26
C VAL A 661 -8.87 21.31 15.72
N ASP A 662 -8.22 20.55 16.59
CA ASP A 662 -8.23 20.82 18.03
C ASP A 662 -7.02 21.72 18.36
N PHE A 663 -7.28 22.98 18.73
CA PHE A 663 -6.25 23.97 19.04
C PHE A 663 -5.97 24.03 20.55
N TYR A 664 -4.71 23.84 20.94
CA TYR A 664 -4.30 23.88 22.34
C TYR A 664 -3.84 25.29 22.74
N ILE A 665 -4.55 25.91 23.68
CA ILE A 665 -4.33 27.30 24.13
C ILE A 665 -3.04 27.46 24.96
N SER A 666 -2.48 26.35 25.45
CA SER A 666 -1.24 26.33 26.23
C SER A 666 -0.30 25.22 25.75
N SER A 667 1.01 25.49 25.81
CA SER A 667 2.08 24.52 25.55
C SER A 667 2.07 23.31 26.49
N THR A 668 1.27 23.34 27.57
CA THR A 668 1.06 22.19 28.49
C THR A 668 -0.09 21.27 28.07
N GLY A 669 -0.85 21.60 27.01
CA GLY A 669 -1.84 20.69 26.38
C GLY A 669 -3.12 20.41 27.17
N SER A 670 -3.42 21.15 28.25
CA SER A 670 -4.52 20.81 29.17
C SER A 670 -5.92 21.27 28.72
N PHE A 671 -6.01 22.14 27.70
CA PHE A 671 -7.28 22.67 27.20
C PHE A 671 -7.20 22.87 25.69
N SER A 672 -8.09 22.19 24.96
CA SER A 672 -8.24 22.34 23.51
C SER A 672 -9.60 22.95 23.15
N GLN A 673 -9.62 23.71 22.07
CA GLN A 673 -10.82 24.26 21.46
C GLN A 673 -10.91 23.80 20.02
N LYS A 674 -12.09 23.30 19.61
CA LYS A 674 -12.36 22.98 18.21
C LYS A 674 -12.48 24.26 17.39
N LEU A 675 -11.60 24.39 16.40
CA LEU A 675 -11.52 25.53 15.50
C LEU A 675 -11.38 25.05 14.05
N TRP A 676 -11.56 25.97 13.11
CA TRP A 676 -11.14 25.79 11.74
C TRP A 676 -9.79 26.46 11.50
N LEU A 677 -8.88 25.73 10.89
CA LEU A 677 -7.62 26.24 10.35
C LEU A 677 -7.80 26.49 8.86
N GLY A 678 -7.85 27.76 8.47
CA GLY A 678 -7.88 28.19 7.07
C GLY A 678 -6.47 28.42 6.53
N VAL A 679 -6.10 27.70 5.48
CA VAL A 679 -4.82 27.89 4.77
C VAL A 679 -5.08 28.57 3.44
N ALA A 680 -4.54 29.76 3.22
CA ALA A 680 -4.74 30.59 2.03
C ALA A 680 -3.41 31.17 1.53
N ALA A 681 -3.41 31.79 0.34
CA ALA A 681 -2.21 32.37 -0.27
C ALA A 681 -1.52 33.47 0.57
N SER A 682 -2.26 34.20 1.39
CA SER A 682 -1.71 35.30 2.19
C SER A 682 -1.28 34.88 3.60
N SER A 683 -1.98 33.92 4.20
CA SER A 683 -1.86 33.60 5.62
C SER A 683 -2.48 32.24 5.99
N VAL A 684 -2.10 31.76 7.17
CA VAL A 684 -2.82 30.71 7.89
C VAL A 684 -3.68 31.38 8.96
N SER A 685 -4.98 31.11 9.02
CA SER A 685 -5.92 31.80 9.91
C SER A 685 -6.76 30.81 10.73
N LEU A 686 -7.15 31.22 11.93
CA LEU A 686 -8.02 30.46 12.84
C LEU A 686 -9.41 31.07 12.87
N TYR A 687 -10.43 30.23 12.72
CA TYR A 687 -11.84 30.62 12.77
C TYR A 687 -12.56 29.77 13.80
N LYS A 688 -13.54 30.36 14.47
CA LYS A 688 -14.55 29.60 15.19
C LYS A 688 -15.60 29.12 14.20
N GLN A 689 -16.08 27.89 14.38
CA GLN A 689 -17.05 27.29 13.47
C GLN A 689 -18.31 28.18 13.33
N GLY A 690 -18.63 28.55 12.09
CA GLY A 690 -19.78 29.40 11.75
C GLY A 690 -19.54 30.92 11.86
N GLU A 691 -18.37 31.37 12.32
CA GLU A 691 -18.02 32.80 12.36
C GLU A 691 -17.24 33.21 11.11
N SER A 692 -17.56 34.39 10.56
CA SER A 692 -16.91 34.93 9.35
C SER A 692 -15.61 35.66 9.65
N GLU A 693 -15.45 36.20 10.85
CA GLU A 693 -14.23 36.87 11.28
C GLU A 693 -13.20 35.85 11.81
N ALA A 694 -11.94 36.01 11.39
CA ALA A 694 -10.84 35.21 11.92
C ALA A 694 -10.55 35.63 13.37
N LEU A 695 -10.40 34.65 14.26
CA LEU A 695 -9.90 34.86 15.61
C LEU A 695 -8.46 35.38 15.55
N GLU A 696 -7.67 34.79 14.66
CA GLU A 696 -6.28 35.14 14.47
C GLU A 696 -5.80 34.78 13.06
N SER A 697 -4.91 35.59 12.49
CA SER A 697 -4.32 35.37 11.16
C SER A 697 -2.80 35.52 11.23
N PHE A 698 -2.10 34.55 10.67
CA PHE A 698 -0.64 34.45 10.63
C PHE A 698 -0.18 34.54 9.17
N PRO A 699 0.18 35.75 8.68
CA PRO A 699 0.82 35.88 7.37
C PRO A 699 2.06 35.01 7.27
N TYR A 700 2.33 34.46 6.08
CA TYR A 700 3.47 33.56 5.88
C TYR A 700 4.81 34.16 6.29
N GLY A 701 5.00 35.48 6.17
CA GLY A 701 6.20 36.18 6.64
C GLY A 701 6.40 36.20 8.16
N GLN A 702 5.38 35.86 8.95
CA GLN A 702 5.47 35.74 10.42
C GLN A 702 5.67 34.30 10.88
N ILE A 703 5.47 33.30 10.00
CA ILE A 703 5.64 31.89 10.32
C ILE A 703 7.13 31.55 10.24
N CYS A 704 7.74 31.23 11.39
CA CYS A 704 9.16 30.94 11.52
C CYS A 704 9.49 29.46 11.28
N SER A 705 8.56 28.57 11.58
CA SER A 705 8.67 27.14 11.28
C SER A 705 7.34 26.46 11.53
N TYR A 706 7.21 25.24 11.02
CA TYR A 706 6.18 24.31 11.47
C TYR A 706 6.80 22.91 11.54
N SER A 707 6.42 22.13 12.53
CA SER A 707 7.03 20.82 12.81
C SER A 707 5.99 19.81 13.27
N VAL A 708 6.15 18.56 12.82
CA VAL A 708 5.33 17.43 13.24
C VAL A 708 5.86 16.88 14.56
N SER A 709 4.99 16.77 15.57
CA SER A 709 5.37 16.24 16.90
C SER A 709 5.08 14.75 17.01
N ASP A 710 3.91 14.30 16.54
CA ASP A 710 3.49 12.90 16.46
C ASP A 710 2.61 12.67 15.20
N SER A 711 1.89 11.55 15.09
CA SER A 711 1.13 11.24 13.87
C SER A 711 -0.02 12.21 13.57
N ASN A 712 -0.56 12.92 14.57
CA ASN A 712 -1.75 13.76 14.43
C ASN A 712 -1.53 15.20 14.93
N THR A 713 -0.42 15.46 15.62
CA THR A 713 -0.14 16.72 16.28
C THR A 713 0.99 17.46 15.58
N PHE A 714 0.75 18.74 15.29
CA PHE A 714 1.76 19.61 14.71
C PHE A 714 1.79 20.98 15.36
N ARG A 715 2.95 21.61 15.23
CA ARG A 715 3.26 22.92 15.79
C ARG A 715 3.49 23.91 14.67
N ILE A 716 2.91 25.10 14.76
CA ILE A 716 3.28 26.27 13.96
C ILE A 716 3.91 27.28 14.90
N THR A 717 5.15 27.68 14.63
CA THR A 717 5.83 28.76 15.35
C THR A 717 5.67 30.06 14.56
N ALA A 718 4.99 31.05 15.13
CA ALA A 718 4.75 32.35 14.52
C ALA A 718 5.27 33.47 15.43
N GLY A 719 6.36 34.12 15.01
CA GLY A 719 7.14 35.01 15.88
C GLY A 719 7.60 34.29 17.14
N ASP A 720 7.15 34.77 18.30
CA ASP A 720 7.56 34.25 19.62
C ASP A 720 6.57 33.21 20.18
N ARG A 721 5.58 32.78 19.38
CA ARG A 721 4.49 31.90 19.83
C ARG A 721 4.53 30.54 19.14
N ASP A 722 4.40 29.50 19.95
CA ASP A 722 4.21 28.13 19.51
C ASP A 722 2.74 27.74 19.62
N LEU A 723 2.14 27.43 18.47
CA LEU A 723 0.74 27.06 18.33
C LEU A 723 0.66 25.56 18.06
N MET A 724 -0.07 24.83 18.92
CA MET A 724 -0.18 23.38 18.84
C MET A 724 -1.58 22.98 18.35
N PHE A 725 -1.62 22.09 17.37
CA PHE A 725 -2.84 21.62 16.73
C PHE A 725 -2.86 20.09 16.65
N GLU A 726 -4.03 19.49 16.85
CA GLU A 726 -4.28 18.07 16.59
C GLU A 726 -5.33 17.90 15.49
N THR A 727 -5.06 17.01 14.54
CA THR A 727 -5.92 16.74 13.39
C THR A 727 -5.59 15.41 12.71
N THR A 728 -6.58 14.80 12.08
CA THR A 728 -6.40 13.61 11.23
C THR A 728 -5.93 13.97 9.80
N LYS A 729 -5.88 15.26 9.47
CA LYS A 729 -5.56 15.79 8.12
C LYS A 729 -4.17 16.45 8.05
N LEU A 730 -3.28 16.09 8.96
CA LEU A 730 -1.97 16.72 9.12
C LEU A 730 -1.14 16.76 7.81
N THR A 731 -1.05 15.62 7.13
CA THR A 731 -0.27 15.51 5.88
C THR A 731 -0.81 16.42 4.79
N GLU A 732 -2.14 16.56 4.69
CA GLU A 732 -2.79 17.42 3.69
C GLU A 732 -2.52 18.90 3.97
N ILE A 733 -2.60 19.32 5.23
CA ILE A 733 -2.31 20.70 5.65
C ILE A 733 -0.87 21.08 5.31
N ILE A 734 0.09 20.22 5.66
CA ILE A 734 1.51 20.45 5.38
C ILE A 734 1.77 20.53 3.87
N GLN A 735 1.18 19.62 3.09
CA GLN A 735 1.31 19.63 1.64
C GLN A 735 0.74 20.92 1.04
N LEU A 736 -0.43 21.37 1.51
CA LEU A 736 -1.06 22.59 1.02
C LEU A 736 -0.25 23.84 1.39
N MET A 737 0.24 23.93 2.63
CA MET A 737 1.13 25.02 3.04
C MET A 737 2.37 25.09 2.14
N ASN A 738 3.02 23.94 1.89
CA ASN A 738 4.17 23.85 0.98
C ASN A 738 3.84 24.20 -0.47
N ALA A 739 2.65 23.84 -0.94
CA ALA A 739 2.19 24.20 -2.26
C ALA A 739 2.01 25.73 -2.39
N TYR A 740 1.40 26.38 -1.41
CA TYR A 740 1.30 27.84 -1.37
C TYR A 740 2.68 28.51 -1.31
N PHE A 741 3.58 28.06 -0.44
CA PHE A 741 4.95 28.58 -0.36
C PHE A 741 5.66 28.49 -1.72
N SER A 742 5.66 27.30 -2.33
CA SER A 742 6.32 27.07 -3.61
C SER A 742 5.72 27.93 -4.72
N ALA A 743 4.39 28.06 -4.76
CA ALA A 743 3.71 28.84 -5.79
C ALA A 743 3.95 30.34 -5.65
N ILE A 744 3.95 30.88 -4.43
CA ILE A 744 4.27 32.28 -4.13
C ILE A 744 5.73 32.59 -4.53
N HIS A 745 6.66 31.68 -4.24
CA HIS A 745 8.05 31.82 -4.65
C HIS A 745 8.23 31.79 -6.17
N CYS A 746 7.57 30.87 -6.88
CA CYS A 746 7.63 30.80 -8.35
C CYS A 746 7.08 32.07 -9.02
N GLN A 747 6.04 32.71 -8.46
CA GLN A 747 5.55 33.98 -8.97
C GLN A 747 6.56 35.12 -8.78
N ARG A 748 7.33 35.10 -7.68
CA ARG A 748 8.34 36.11 -7.36
C ARG A 748 9.67 35.87 -8.11
N GLY A 749 10.01 34.61 -8.37
CA GLY A 749 11.24 34.14 -9.04
C GLY A 749 11.26 34.25 -10.56
N LYS A 750 10.17 34.67 -11.22
CA LYS A 750 10.22 35.12 -12.63
C LYS A 750 11.06 36.41 -12.83
N GLY A 751 11.71 36.92 -11.78
CA GLY A 751 12.63 38.06 -11.80
C GLY A 751 14.09 37.78 -11.38
N GLU A 752 14.43 36.71 -10.66
CA GLU A 752 15.81 36.43 -10.18
C GLU A 752 16.01 34.91 -9.95
N ASP A 753 17.16 34.37 -10.38
CA ASP A 753 17.54 32.93 -10.37
C ASP A 753 17.47 32.29 -8.96
N PRO A 754 16.99 31.03 -8.81
CA PRO A 754 16.95 30.36 -7.52
C PRO A 754 18.10 29.36 -7.34
N ASP A 755 18.90 29.57 -6.30
CA ASP A 755 19.73 28.53 -5.68
C ASP A 755 18.98 28.00 -4.45
N PHE A 756 18.28 26.87 -4.58
CA PHE A 756 17.86 26.08 -3.40
C PHE A 756 17.67 24.59 -3.72
N THR A 757 18.46 23.76 -3.05
CA THR A 757 18.34 22.28 -3.01
C THR A 757 17.35 21.85 -1.94
N ILE A 758 16.33 21.07 -2.33
CA ILE A 758 15.42 20.36 -1.42
C ILE A 758 16.14 19.10 -0.92
N THR A 759 16.33 18.97 0.39
CA THR A 759 16.70 17.70 1.04
C THR A 759 15.53 17.17 1.85
N ASP A 760 15.18 15.90 1.63
CA ASP A 760 14.18 15.12 2.38
C ASP A 760 14.56 15.01 3.86
N THR A 761 14.23 16.02 4.66
CA THR A 761 14.20 15.95 6.14
C THR A 761 13.13 16.89 6.67
N THR A 762 12.28 16.39 7.58
CA THR A 762 11.07 17.00 8.16
C THR A 762 11.27 18.24 9.05
N GLU A 763 12.35 18.98 8.88
CA GLU A 763 12.58 20.29 9.51
C GLU A 763 12.92 21.32 8.44
N VAL A 764 11.97 22.23 8.15
CA VAL A 764 12.21 23.35 7.23
C VAL A 764 12.41 24.61 8.07
N GLY A 765 13.66 25.05 8.20
CA GLY A 765 14.02 26.32 8.84
C GLY A 765 14.21 27.44 7.82
N PHE A 766 13.58 28.60 8.03
CA PHE A 766 13.75 29.78 7.17
C PHE A 766 15.03 30.56 7.55
N ARG A 767 15.88 30.91 6.57
CA ARG A 767 16.91 31.95 6.77
C ARG A 767 16.25 33.33 6.60
N GLN A 768 16.37 34.18 7.62
CA GLN A 768 15.88 35.56 7.65
C GLN A 768 16.36 36.39 6.45
N LEU A 769 15.42 36.94 5.68
CA LEU A 769 15.67 38.05 4.77
C LEU A 769 15.39 39.36 5.52
N VAL A 770 16.43 40.20 5.63
CA VAL A 770 16.38 41.54 6.23
C VAL A 770 15.49 42.46 5.38
N PRO A 771 14.62 43.31 5.97
CA PRO A 771 13.86 44.28 5.19
C PRO A 771 14.74 45.46 4.74
N THR A 772 14.73 45.77 3.46
CA THR A 772 15.25 47.04 2.92
C THR A 772 14.37 48.21 3.34
N PRO A 773 14.92 49.35 3.80
CA PRO A 773 14.13 50.49 4.24
C PRO A 773 13.70 51.38 3.06
N THR A 774 12.46 51.86 3.13
CA THR A 774 11.83 52.87 2.28
C THR A 774 12.48 54.26 2.49
N PRO A 775 12.71 55.06 1.43
CA PRO A 775 13.32 56.39 1.57
C PRO A 775 12.27 57.43 1.99
N THR A 776 12.56 58.19 3.04
CA THR A 776 11.78 59.35 3.49
C THR A 776 12.27 60.62 2.80
N LEU A 777 11.33 61.47 2.40
CA LEU A 777 11.51 62.75 1.72
C LEU A 777 12.08 63.83 2.66
N LEU A 778 12.99 64.64 2.07
CA LEU A 778 13.28 66.07 2.33
C LEU A 778 13.87 66.48 3.69
N GLU A 779 15.18 66.76 3.69
CA GLU A 779 15.72 67.99 4.29
C GLU A 779 16.92 68.49 3.45
N LEU A 780 16.94 69.81 3.22
CA LEU A 780 17.86 70.57 2.34
C LEU A 780 18.92 71.30 3.21
N PRO A 781 19.95 71.98 2.64
CA PRO A 781 21.36 71.67 2.87
C PRO A 781 22.09 72.66 3.80
N SER A 782 23.23 72.24 4.34
CA SER A 782 24.33 73.17 4.69
C SER A 782 25.71 72.50 4.61
N HIS A 783 26.57 73.05 3.76
CA HIS A 783 28.03 72.84 3.68
C HIS A 783 28.75 73.57 4.84
N PRO A 784 30.10 73.62 4.89
CA PRO A 784 31.07 72.54 5.13
C PRO A 784 32.10 72.93 6.24
N VAL A 785 32.82 71.96 6.82
CA VAL A 785 34.23 72.10 7.21
C VAL A 785 34.91 70.77 7.00
#